data_AF-A0A8I1TR86-F1
#
_entry.id   AF-A0A8I1TR86-F1
#
_cell.length_a   1.000
_cell.length_b   1.000
_cell.length_c   1.000
_cell.angle_alpha   90.00
_cell.angle_beta   90.00
_cell.angle_gamma   90.00
#
_symmetry.space_group_name_H-M   'P 1'
#
loop_
_entity.id
_entity.type
_entity.pdbx_description
1 polymer ?
#
loop_
_entity_poly.entity_id
_entity_poly.type
_entity_poly.pdbx_seq_one_letter_code
_entity_poly.pdbx_strand_id
1 'polypeptide(L)'
;MKSRLCHPLLASVLLLGVACTALADTPQTGSRSNERKTTGDPAGPSGNKPAAVDAERLPGGHEYQPGDTDELGLRSAPAASAAPAGSRQKTGTATTRGEKRTRADTEPMPGHAAEQGEGMLRSTRSTVVRNAAPPSKNTLTLIEGEHIQGHLAEQGDARLRLGGQIEPQTGNLAKATPVTETAKDKPVFIAAESLRGHTEKEIEAIGRAELTSEDRFISADRMKYHQDTEDAEAEGGVRVERRGDILEGSRLKFNLATETGELDNPRYSLRDTSSRGYAGSVLFEGENQYRLRQATYTTCPAGEDDWLLQVDDMEIDNTQKMGTGRKVKLTFKDVPILYTPWLNFSFSGQRKTGLLAPLYGYNVRTGIDITFPFYWNIAPNYDATISARAMSKRGVALNSEFRYLGRTGDATLLADILPRDFQTEETRYRVSYGQNQILGKGFYSRLDYNRVSDDFYFRDLGNNLNVTSRVNLLQQALLGYNRNLGNNGTLNVVALGQQFQTIQDPLAPVTAPYKRLPQFQVTINKPEILGADLNLVSSWTNFSHPTLINGNRVVFFPSISYPMRSAFGYITPKVGIHHTRYYLDAGTGPDNPTRTLPLLSLDSSLMFERQMQLGGERFTQTLEPRLFYVYVPYRNQDNLPNFDSGKTDFSFAQMLTENRFSGSDRINDANQVTFALTSRFIEPGSGKERFRLAAGQQLSFKDRRITLDTPSTVPRRPDFIGAVTGFITPTISTDSSVQFDQKHFTAEVVRSGLSYRPEPGRVVNFGYRFTRDVLHQVDASSQWRWSERWQTVARLNYSLQDSRILEGLAGLEYNACCWSLRFVVQHLTLATQRTTTAAFLQLELNGLMQIGSNPLQVLQRSIPGYTLIGSQGSGVVEGVQ
;
A
#
# COMPACT_ATOMS: atom_id res chain seq x y z
N MET A 1 8.51 57.26 12.64
CA MET A 1 7.36 57.44 13.56
C MET A 1 6.74 56.06 13.82
N LYS A 2 6.26 55.68 15.03
CA LYS A 2 5.01 56.10 15.72
C LYS A 2 3.79 56.01 14.77
N SER A 3 2.68 55.32 15.06
CA SER A 3 2.10 54.77 16.31
C SER A 3 1.20 53.55 15.99
N ARG A 4 1.34 52.39 16.66
CA ARG A 4 0.63 51.90 17.89
C ARG A 4 -0.87 51.57 17.76
N LEU A 5 -1.25 50.51 18.50
CA LEU A 5 -2.58 50.16 19.06
C LEU A 5 -3.67 49.60 18.13
N CYS A 6 -3.89 48.28 18.25
CA CYS A 6 -5.02 47.81 19.06
C CYS A 6 -4.61 46.54 19.84
N HIS A 7 -5.40 46.12 20.83
CA HIS A 7 -5.17 44.91 21.65
C HIS A 7 -6.39 43.96 21.57
N PRO A 8 -6.25 42.69 21.97
CA PRO A 8 -7.21 41.65 21.58
C PRO A 8 -8.48 41.63 22.43
N LEU A 9 -9.55 41.09 21.86
CA LEU A 9 -10.72 40.58 22.58
C LEU A 9 -10.82 39.07 22.37
N LEU A 10 -10.97 38.34 23.47
CA LEU A 10 -11.11 36.88 23.50
C LEU A 10 -12.59 36.45 23.48
N ALA A 11 -12.78 35.15 23.23
CA ALA A 11 -13.99 34.36 23.48
C ALA A 11 -15.22 34.53 22.55
N SER A 12 -16.07 33.49 22.59
CA SER A 12 -17.47 33.47 22.13
C SER A 12 -17.80 33.34 20.63
N VAL A 13 -17.19 32.37 19.92
CA VAL A 13 -17.90 31.61 18.86
C VAL A 13 -17.54 30.12 18.93
N LEU A 14 -18.31 29.33 19.70
CA LEU A 14 -18.17 27.86 19.75
C LEU A 14 -19.51 27.18 20.14
N LEU A 15 -20.62 27.56 19.50
CA LEU A 15 -21.94 26.88 19.61
C LEU A 15 -22.91 27.34 18.50
N LEU A 16 -23.64 26.37 17.92
CA LEU A 16 -24.67 26.48 16.86
C LEU A 16 -24.25 27.07 15.49
N GLY A 17 -24.87 26.55 14.43
CA GLY A 17 -24.62 26.99 13.04
C GLY A 17 -25.12 26.10 11.90
N VAL A 18 -25.86 25.00 12.17
CA VAL A 18 -26.39 24.12 11.10
C VAL A 18 -27.72 24.67 10.56
N ALA A 19 -27.66 25.54 9.55
CA ALA A 19 -28.80 25.92 8.71
C ALA A 19 -28.35 26.63 7.40
N CYS A 20 -29.26 26.64 6.42
CA CYS A 20 -29.21 27.40 5.15
C CYS A 20 -28.13 26.95 4.12
N THR A 21 -28.47 26.78 2.83
CA THR A 21 -29.80 26.87 2.18
C THR A 21 -29.86 25.97 0.95
N ALA A 22 -30.97 25.25 0.79
CA ALA A 22 -31.40 24.70 -0.48
C ALA A 22 -32.71 25.40 -0.87
N LEU A 23 -32.71 26.08 -2.02
CA LEU A 23 -33.83 26.74 -2.69
C LEU A 23 -33.55 26.66 -4.20
N ALA A 24 -34.52 26.41 -5.08
CA ALA A 24 -35.92 26.07 -4.81
C ALA A 24 -36.48 25.23 -5.97
N ASP A 25 -37.56 24.48 -5.70
CA ASP A 25 -38.64 24.34 -6.66
C ASP A 25 -39.96 24.12 -5.90
N THR A 26 -41.09 24.60 -6.44
CA THR A 26 -42.38 24.65 -5.71
C THR A 26 -43.51 23.91 -6.42
N PRO A 27 -44.25 23.01 -5.74
CA PRO A 27 -45.35 22.26 -6.35
C PRO A 27 -46.69 23.02 -6.30
N GLN A 28 -47.55 22.80 -7.30
CA GLN A 28 -48.95 23.27 -7.29
C GLN A 28 -49.94 22.18 -6.82
N THR A 29 -50.71 22.52 -5.78
CA THR A 29 -52.13 22.18 -5.51
C THR A 29 -52.68 20.77 -5.85
N GLY A 30 -53.15 20.02 -4.84
CA GLY A 30 -53.76 18.66 -5.01
C GLY A 30 -55.07 18.32 -4.26
N SER A 31 -55.48 19.07 -3.23
CA SER A 31 -56.77 18.95 -2.49
C SER A 31 -57.06 17.72 -1.59
N ARG A 32 -57.92 17.93 -0.56
CA ARG A 32 -58.71 16.96 0.25
C ARG A 32 -57.96 15.95 1.16
N SER A 33 -58.49 15.48 2.30
CA SER A 33 -59.49 16.00 3.29
C SER A 33 -59.60 15.04 4.50
N ASN A 34 -60.02 15.55 5.68
CA ASN A 34 -60.42 14.82 6.92
C ASN A 34 -59.26 14.17 7.72
N GLU A 35 -59.07 14.45 9.03
CA GLU A 35 -59.76 13.91 10.24
C GLU A 35 -59.44 12.42 10.55
N ARG A 36 -59.17 11.96 11.79
CA ARG A 36 -59.22 12.61 13.13
C ARG A 36 -58.26 11.98 14.17
N LYS A 37 -58.14 12.62 15.34
CA LYS A 37 -57.37 12.18 16.55
C LYS A 37 -57.97 10.93 17.23
N THR A 38 -57.12 10.12 17.90
CA THR A 38 -57.11 9.72 19.36
C THR A 38 -56.22 8.47 19.55
N THR A 39 -55.04 8.50 20.19
CA THR A 39 -54.73 8.43 21.66
C THR A 39 -55.17 7.15 22.38
N GLY A 40 -54.21 6.36 22.92
CA GLY A 40 -54.50 5.21 23.82
C GLY A 40 -53.31 4.27 24.11
N ASP A 41 -52.52 4.58 25.15
CA ASP A 41 -51.57 3.68 25.85
C ASP A 41 -52.27 2.96 27.04
N PRO A 42 -51.63 2.06 27.82
CA PRO A 42 -50.77 0.91 27.46
C PRO A 42 -51.08 -0.38 28.29
N ALA A 43 -50.59 -1.57 27.90
CA ALA A 43 -50.31 -2.71 28.81
C ALA A 43 -49.58 -3.91 28.13
N GLY A 44 -48.86 -4.71 28.93
CA GLY A 44 -48.45 -6.10 28.64
C GLY A 44 -48.53 -6.91 29.95
N PRO A 45 -47.74 -7.99 30.19
CA PRO A 45 -46.96 -8.80 29.24
C PRO A 45 -47.04 -10.33 29.47
N SER A 46 -46.86 -11.14 28.41
CA SER A 46 -46.45 -12.58 28.48
C SER A 46 -46.08 -13.09 27.07
N GLY A 47 -45.23 -14.11 26.85
CA GLY A 47 -44.40 -14.86 27.79
C GLY A 47 -44.39 -16.37 27.54
N ASN A 48 -43.68 -16.88 26.50
CA ASN A 48 -43.03 -18.21 26.51
C ASN A 48 -42.14 -18.51 25.29
N LYS A 49 -41.29 -19.54 25.46
CA LYS A 49 -40.40 -20.25 24.52
C LYS A 49 -40.39 -21.74 24.96
N PRO A 50 -39.76 -22.69 24.24
CA PRO A 50 -39.66 -22.89 22.79
C PRO A 50 -40.05 -24.35 22.41
N ALA A 51 -39.90 -24.75 21.14
CA ALA A 51 -39.81 -26.17 20.73
C ALA A 51 -38.94 -26.32 19.46
N ALA A 52 -38.28 -27.48 19.30
CA ALA A 52 -37.48 -27.85 18.13
C ALA A 52 -37.57 -29.37 17.91
N VAL A 53 -37.52 -29.83 16.65
CA VAL A 53 -37.52 -31.26 16.26
C VAL A 53 -36.72 -31.43 14.96
N ASP A 54 -35.82 -32.41 14.91
CA ASP A 54 -35.12 -32.92 13.72
C ASP A 54 -35.83 -34.16 13.14
N ALA A 55 -35.69 -34.45 11.83
CA ALA A 55 -35.78 -35.81 11.26
C ALA A 55 -35.27 -35.89 9.79
N GLU A 56 -34.92 -37.11 9.34
CA GLU A 56 -34.12 -37.39 8.14
C GLU A 56 -34.87 -37.93 6.89
N ARG A 57 -34.17 -37.89 5.74
CA ARG A 57 -34.05 -38.93 4.67
C ARG A 57 -35.27 -39.46 3.87
N LEU A 58 -35.25 -39.19 2.55
CA LEU A 58 -35.15 -40.13 1.39
C LEU A 58 -36.08 -41.40 1.27
N PRO A 59 -36.27 -41.97 0.05
CA PRO A 59 -36.44 -41.35 -1.28
C PRO A 59 -37.53 -42.04 -2.17
N GLY A 60 -37.86 -41.43 -3.31
CA GLY A 60 -38.56 -42.09 -4.43
C GLY A 60 -39.14 -41.11 -5.47
N GLY A 61 -39.26 -41.42 -6.76
CA GLY A 61 -38.80 -42.63 -7.46
C GLY A 61 -39.74 -43.12 -8.57
N HIS A 62 -40.12 -42.27 -9.53
CA HIS A 62 -40.91 -42.69 -10.70
C HIS A 62 -40.47 -41.99 -12.00
N GLU A 63 -40.76 -42.64 -13.13
CA GLU A 63 -40.22 -42.40 -14.46
C GLU A 63 -41.38 -42.39 -15.48
N TYR A 64 -41.49 -41.33 -16.30
CA TYR A 64 -42.27 -41.37 -17.54
C TYR A 64 -41.85 -40.28 -18.54
N GLN A 65 -41.83 -40.65 -19.81
CA GLN A 65 -41.64 -39.81 -21.00
C GLN A 65 -42.29 -40.52 -22.20
N PRO A 66 -42.56 -39.84 -23.33
CA PRO A 66 -42.86 -38.42 -23.51
C PRO A 66 -44.22 -38.25 -24.25
N GLY A 67 -44.56 -37.03 -24.69
CA GLY A 67 -45.67 -36.80 -25.61
C GLY A 67 -45.57 -35.43 -26.28
N ASP A 68 -45.55 -35.41 -27.61
CA ASP A 68 -45.52 -34.18 -28.42
C ASP A 68 -46.90 -33.52 -28.52
N THR A 69 -46.93 -32.19 -28.67
CA THR A 69 -48.08 -31.46 -29.26
C THR A 69 -47.66 -30.04 -29.71
N ASP A 70 -48.45 -29.44 -30.58
CA ASP A 70 -48.03 -28.36 -31.50
C ASP A 70 -47.97 -26.92 -30.97
N GLU A 71 -47.51 -26.05 -31.87
CA GLU A 71 -47.39 -24.58 -31.86
C GLU A 71 -48.50 -23.77 -31.14
N LEU A 72 -48.13 -22.65 -30.49
CA LEU A 72 -48.39 -21.28 -31.02
C LEU A 72 -48.09 -20.13 -30.02
N GLY A 73 -47.29 -19.14 -30.46
CA GLY A 73 -47.33 -17.73 -29.97
C GLY A 73 -46.77 -17.45 -28.55
N LEU A 74 -46.07 -16.34 -28.26
CA LEU A 74 -46.21 -14.97 -28.76
C LEU A 74 -44.88 -14.17 -28.60
N ARG A 75 -44.72 -13.12 -29.42
CA ARG A 75 -44.26 -11.72 -29.13
C ARG A 75 -43.36 -11.44 -27.90
N SER A 76 -42.36 -10.55 -27.93
CA SER A 76 -42.06 -9.45 -28.88
C SER A 76 -40.64 -8.90 -28.73
N ALA A 77 -40.08 -8.31 -29.79
CA ALA A 77 -38.96 -7.38 -29.73
C ALA A 77 -39.42 -5.91 -29.91
N PRO A 78 -38.73 -4.91 -29.34
CA PRO A 78 -38.89 -3.49 -29.68
C PRO A 78 -37.88 -3.05 -30.76
N ALA A 79 -38.28 -2.09 -31.60
CA ALA A 79 -37.44 -1.47 -32.63
C ALA A 79 -37.91 -0.03 -32.94
N ALA A 80 -37.16 0.68 -33.79
CA ALA A 80 -37.24 2.13 -34.06
C ALA A 80 -36.72 3.01 -32.89
N SER A 81 -36.24 4.23 -33.10
CA SER A 81 -36.26 5.12 -34.28
C SER A 81 -34.99 6.02 -34.27
N ALA A 82 -34.63 6.89 -35.22
CA ALA A 82 -35.07 7.22 -36.59
C ALA A 82 -33.89 7.93 -37.31
N ALA A 83 -33.96 8.14 -38.62
CA ALA A 83 -33.00 8.97 -39.37
C ALA A 83 -33.73 10.01 -40.25
N PRO A 84 -33.24 11.27 -40.34
CA PRO A 84 -33.71 12.25 -41.31
C PRO A 84 -32.94 12.15 -42.64
N ALA A 85 -33.63 12.29 -43.77
CA ALA A 85 -33.02 12.43 -45.09
C ALA A 85 -33.08 13.90 -45.56
N GLY A 86 -32.04 14.40 -46.24
CA GLY A 86 -31.99 15.81 -46.63
C GLY A 86 -31.05 16.16 -47.78
N SER A 87 -31.65 16.56 -48.91
CA SER A 87 -31.05 17.28 -50.06
C SER A 87 -30.16 16.54 -51.09
N ARG A 88 -30.25 17.03 -52.34
CA ARG A 88 -29.41 16.72 -53.51
C ARG A 88 -28.76 18.04 -53.96
N GLN A 89 -27.56 18.04 -54.55
CA GLN A 89 -27.35 18.37 -55.98
C GLN A 89 -25.86 18.49 -56.42
N LYS A 90 -25.61 18.02 -57.66
CA LYS A 90 -24.73 18.58 -58.73
C LYS A 90 -23.19 18.61 -58.59
N THR A 91 -22.57 18.02 -59.63
CA THR A 91 -21.37 18.46 -60.41
C THR A 91 -20.00 18.62 -59.72
N GLY A 92 -18.88 18.19 -60.33
CA GLY A 92 -18.76 17.54 -61.64
C GLY A 92 -17.35 17.11 -62.09
N THR A 93 -17.34 16.50 -63.26
CA THR A 93 -16.25 16.02 -64.15
C THR A 93 -14.94 16.81 -64.25
N ALA A 94 -13.80 16.10 -64.15
CA ALA A 94 -12.62 16.15 -65.06
C ALA A 94 -11.64 15.00 -64.67
N THR A 95 -11.20 14.03 -65.50
CA THR A 95 -10.27 14.02 -66.68
C THR A 95 -8.88 14.63 -66.44
N THR A 96 -7.71 14.07 -66.84
CA THR A 96 -7.17 12.70 -67.16
C THR A 96 -5.69 12.88 -67.65
N ARG A 97 -4.89 11.79 -67.75
CA ARG A 97 -3.50 11.71 -68.34
C ARG A 97 -2.38 12.31 -67.47
N GLY A 98 -1.11 11.88 -67.55
CA GLY A 98 -0.44 10.78 -68.32
C GLY A 98 0.87 10.36 -67.60
N GLU A 99 1.40 9.13 -67.76
CA GLU A 99 2.42 8.73 -68.76
C GLU A 99 3.76 9.52 -68.72
N LYS A 100 4.98 8.95 -68.81
CA LYS A 100 5.48 7.58 -69.15
C LYS A 100 7.02 7.44 -68.88
N ARG A 101 7.51 6.23 -68.52
CA ARG A 101 8.86 5.63 -68.86
C ARG A 101 10.14 6.34 -68.35
N THR A 102 11.38 5.79 -68.31
CA THR A 102 12.07 4.47 -68.55
C THR A 102 13.34 4.42 -67.65
N ARG A 103 13.87 3.28 -67.12
CA ARG A 103 14.80 2.25 -67.71
C ARG A 103 16.10 2.85 -68.30
N ALA A 104 17.34 2.32 -68.14
CA ALA A 104 17.88 0.96 -67.90
C ALA A 104 19.10 0.95 -66.91
N ASP A 105 19.53 -0.11 -66.21
CA ASP A 105 20.06 -1.48 -66.54
C ASP A 105 21.50 -1.40 -67.20
N THR A 106 22.64 -2.04 -66.79
CA THR A 106 23.03 -3.10 -65.79
C THR A 106 24.59 -3.22 -65.54
N GLU A 107 25.07 -3.84 -64.42
CA GLU A 107 26.35 -4.64 -64.19
C GLU A 107 27.80 -4.03 -64.22
N PRO A 108 28.92 -4.74 -63.80
CA PRO A 108 29.16 -5.88 -62.86
C PRO A 108 30.39 -5.73 -61.87
N MET A 109 30.84 -6.81 -61.18
CA MET A 109 32.00 -6.88 -60.24
C MET A 109 33.35 -7.32 -60.87
N PRO A 110 34.53 -7.10 -60.22
CA PRO A 110 35.19 -8.10 -59.32
C PRO A 110 35.87 -7.45 -58.07
N GLY A 111 36.60 -8.11 -57.14
CA GLY A 111 36.82 -9.56 -56.82
C GLY A 111 38.23 -9.88 -56.23
N HIS A 112 38.32 -10.80 -55.24
CA HIS A 112 39.56 -11.35 -54.59
C HIS A 112 40.42 -10.36 -53.73
N ALA A 113 41.31 -10.76 -52.78
CA ALA A 113 41.43 -11.96 -51.93
C ALA A 113 42.43 -11.76 -50.74
N ALA A 114 42.27 -12.59 -49.69
CA ALA A 114 43.29 -13.23 -48.82
C ALA A 114 44.35 -12.49 -47.94
N GLU A 115 44.49 -13.07 -46.74
CA GLU A 115 45.72 -13.35 -45.96
C GLU A 115 46.46 -12.35 -45.03
N GLN A 116 47.10 -13.00 -44.05
CA GLN A 116 47.58 -12.54 -42.74
C GLN A 116 48.96 -11.85 -42.78
N GLY A 117 49.30 -11.10 -41.72
CA GLY A 117 50.65 -10.59 -41.49
C GLY A 117 50.88 -10.11 -40.04
N GLU A 118 52.10 -10.31 -39.54
CA GLU A 118 52.60 -9.94 -38.21
C GLU A 118 52.71 -8.39 -38.03
N GLY A 119 52.92 -7.79 -36.85
CA GLY A 119 53.12 -8.28 -35.48
C GLY A 119 54.10 -7.37 -34.70
N MET A 120 53.96 -7.26 -33.36
CA MET A 120 54.79 -6.41 -32.45
C MET A 120 54.65 -4.87 -32.68
N LEU A 121 54.65 -3.97 -31.69
CA LEU A 121 55.37 -3.94 -30.40
C LEU A 121 54.59 -3.24 -29.25
N ARG A 122 55.08 -3.46 -28.03
CA ARG A 122 54.54 -3.13 -26.69
C ARG A 122 54.28 -1.64 -26.39
N SER A 123 53.31 -1.40 -25.51
CA SER A 123 53.42 -0.40 -24.41
C SER A 123 52.77 -0.96 -23.13
N THR A 124 53.17 -0.49 -21.95
CA THR A 124 52.98 -1.20 -20.66
C THR A 124 52.22 -0.40 -19.59
N ARG A 125 51.32 -1.10 -18.87
CA ARG A 125 50.90 -0.86 -17.47
C ARG A 125 50.34 -2.19 -16.93
N SER A 126 51.02 -2.83 -15.98
CA SER A 126 51.00 -2.55 -14.54
C SER A 126 49.81 -3.28 -13.86
N THR A 127 50.14 -4.35 -13.13
CA THR A 127 49.18 -5.31 -12.56
C THR A 127 49.00 -5.05 -11.07
N VAL A 128 47.75 -5.06 -10.58
CA VAL A 128 47.45 -5.25 -9.16
C VAL A 128 46.53 -6.46 -9.03
N VAL A 129 47.05 -7.55 -8.50
CA VAL A 129 46.29 -8.79 -8.25
C VAL A 129 45.50 -8.64 -6.95
N ARG A 130 44.22 -9.03 -6.95
CA ARG A 130 43.51 -9.44 -5.74
C ARG A 130 42.76 -10.75 -6.01
N ASN A 131 43.02 -11.75 -5.17
CA ASN A 131 42.40 -13.07 -5.27
C ASN A 131 40.92 -12.98 -4.91
N ALA A 132 40.07 -13.63 -5.70
CA ALA A 132 38.68 -13.88 -5.35
C ALA A 132 38.53 -15.31 -4.79
N ALA A 133 37.90 -15.45 -3.62
CA ALA A 133 37.52 -16.73 -3.06
C ALA A 133 36.26 -17.28 -3.78
N PRO A 134 36.03 -18.61 -3.82
CA PRO A 134 34.83 -19.17 -4.42
C PRO A 134 33.56 -18.77 -3.63
N PRO A 135 32.41 -18.58 -4.29
CA PRO A 135 31.17 -18.19 -3.62
C PRO A 135 30.65 -19.29 -2.69
N SER A 136 30.17 -18.88 -1.52
CA SER A 136 29.52 -19.76 -0.55
C SER A 136 28.14 -20.24 -1.04
N LYS A 137 27.71 -21.40 -0.54
CA LYS A 137 26.37 -21.94 -0.81
C LYS A 137 25.32 -21.22 0.04
N ASN A 138 24.07 -21.28 -0.41
CA ASN A 138 22.85 -20.75 0.23
C ASN A 138 22.68 -19.23 0.14
N THR A 139 22.25 -18.75 -1.02
CA THR A 139 21.37 -17.58 -1.12
C THR A 139 20.09 -18.03 -1.81
N LEU A 140 18.95 -17.95 -1.13
CA LEU A 140 17.65 -18.20 -1.72
C LEU A 140 17.13 -16.89 -2.30
N THR A 141 17.32 -16.68 -3.60
CA THR A 141 16.56 -15.67 -4.33
C THR A 141 15.08 -16.05 -4.28
N LEU A 142 14.28 -15.26 -3.54
CA LEU A 142 12.84 -15.26 -3.77
C LEU A 142 12.60 -14.80 -5.20
N ILE A 143 11.88 -15.62 -5.97
CA ILE A 143 11.31 -15.19 -7.24
C ILE A 143 9.95 -14.60 -6.88
N GLU A 144 9.81 -13.29 -7.07
CA GLU A 144 8.54 -12.59 -6.85
C GLU A 144 7.49 -13.08 -7.85
N GLY A 145 6.29 -13.38 -7.34
CA GLY A 145 5.11 -13.55 -8.19
C GLY A 145 4.59 -12.20 -8.66
N GLU A 146 4.02 -12.15 -9.87
CA GLU A 146 3.65 -10.94 -10.62
C GLU A 146 3.09 -9.78 -9.79
N HIS A 147 3.96 -8.86 -9.37
CA HIS A 147 3.56 -7.55 -8.86
C HIS A 147 3.34 -6.59 -10.03
N ILE A 148 2.09 -6.17 -10.24
CA ILE A 148 1.78 -5.05 -11.15
C ILE A 148 2.20 -3.75 -10.46
N GLN A 149 3.46 -3.38 -10.59
CA GLN A 149 3.97 -2.06 -10.22
C GLN A 149 4.90 -1.51 -11.30
N GLY A 150 4.53 -0.36 -11.83
CA GLY A 150 5.51 0.58 -12.38
C GLY A 150 5.80 1.63 -11.32
N HIS A 151 7.04 1.68 -10.83
CA HIS A 151 7.84 2.90 -10.64
C HIS A 151 9.23 2.53 -10.11
N LEU A 152 10.27 3.09 -10.72
CA LEU A 152 11.66 2.88 -10.31
C LEU A 152 11.97 3.70 -9.06
N ALA A 153 12.51 3.05 -8.02
CA ALA A 153 13.19 3.69 -6.91
C ALA A 153 14.70 3.47 -7.04
N GLU A 154 15.50 4.51 -6.77
CA GLU A 154 16.95 4.50 -6.96
C GLU A 154 17.65 3.87 -5.72
N GLN A 155 18.30 2.71 -5.89
CA GLN A 155 19.10 2.09 -4.82
C GLN A 155 20.52 2.67 -4.78
N GLY A 156 20.91 3.22 -3.63
CA GLY A 156 22.30 3.59 -3.32
C GLY A 156 23.08 2.43 -2.69
N ASP A 157 24.29 2.15 -3.17
CA ASP A 157 25.13 1.03 -2.72
C ASP A 157 25.86 1.35 -1.39
N ALA A 158 25.33 0.85 -0.27
CA ALA A 158 25.87 1.04 1.09
C ALA A 158 26.41 -0.28 1.69
N ARG A 159 27.65 -0.63 1.35
CA ARG A 159 28.26 -1.93 1.71
C ARG A 159 28.71 -2.02 3.18
N LEU A 160 27.81 -2.50 4.05
CA LEU A 160 28.14 -2.87 5.42
C LEU A 160 28.93 -4.20 5.48
N ARG A 161 30.08 -4.18 6.16
CA ARG A 161 30.93 -5.37 6.36
C ARG A 161 30.46 -6.16 7.57
N LEU A 162 30.07 -7.42 7.37
CA LEU A 162 29.76 -8.34 8.46
C LEU A 162 31.05 -8.84 9.13
N GLY A 163 31.14 -8.63 10.45
CA GLY A 163 32.17 -9.24 11.29
C GLY A 163 31.93 -10.76 11.47
N GLY A 164 33.00 -11.52 11.67
CA GLY A 164 32.94 -12.98 11.75
C GLY A 164 32.28 -13.52 13.02
N GLN A 165 31.77 -14.76 12.93
CA GLN A 165 31.31 -15.53 14.08
C GLN A 165 32.50 -15.95 14.95
N ILE A 166 32.32 -15.96 16.28
CA ILE A 166 33.22 -16.64 17.21
C ILE A 166 32.44 -17.79 17.85
N GLU A 167 33.04 -18.98 17.83
CA GLU A 167 32.48 -20.22 18.36
C GLU A 167 32.86 -20.38 19.84
N PRO A 168 31.95 -20.79 20.75
CA PRO A 168 32.20 -20.76 22.18
C PRO A 168 33.11 -21.89 22.65
N GLN A 169 34.35 -21.57 23.04
CA GLN A 169 35.21 -22.54 23.73
C GLN A 169 34.82 -22.67 25.22
N THR A 170 34.44 -23.88 25.62
CA THR A 170 34.18 -24.23 27.02
C THR A 170 35.48 -24.42 27.80
N GLY A 171 35.99 -23.37 28.43
CA GLY A 171 37.11 -23.42 29.37
C GLY A 171 36.65 -23.36 30.82
N ASN A 172 37.04 -24.33 31.64
CA ASN A 172 36.79 -24.28 33.09
C ASN A 172 37.64 -23.18 33.75
N LEU A 173 36.99 -22.19 34.35
CA LEU A 173 37.61 -21.26 35.30
C LEU A 173 37.02 -21.51 36.69
N ALA A 174 37.92 -21.75 37.66
CA ALA A 174 37.53 -21.95 39.05
C ALA A 174 36.96 -20.66 39.66
N LYS A 175 36.19 -20.79 40.75
CA LYS A 175 35.69 -19.65 41.52
C LYS A 175 36.87 -18.82 42.06
N ALA A 176 37.18 -17.71 41.41
CA ALA A 176 37.81 -16.58 42.07
C ALA A 176 36.79 -15.98 43.04
N THR A 177 37.14 -15.86 44.31
CA THR A 177 36.40 -15.01 45.25
C THR A 177 36.41 -13.58 44.70
N PRO A 178 35.29 -12.83 44.73
CA PRO A 178 35.32 -11.43 44.37
C PRO A 178 36.23 -10.69 45.37
N VAL A 179 37.42 -10.31 44.91
CA VAL A 179 38.20 -9.26 45.56
C VAL A 179 37.38 -7.99 45.37
N THR A 180 37.06 -7.30 46.47
CA THR A 180 36.44 -5.98 46.40
C THR A 180 37.43 -5.03 45.71
N GLU A 181 37.23 -4.80 44.41
CA GLU A 181 37.94 -3.74 43.70
C GLU A 181 37.46 -2.43 44.31
N THR A 182 38.31 -1.81 45.13
CA THR A 182 38.07 -0.51 45.75
C THR A 182 37.69 0.50 44.68
N ALA A 183 36.61 1.25 44.90
CA ALA A 183 36.18 2.29 43.98
C ALA A 183 37.37 3.20 43.63
N LYS A 184 37.58 3.43 42.34
CA LYS A 184 38.59 4.39 41.89
C LYS A 184 38.10 5.78 42.22
N ASP A 185 38.90 6.55 42.95
CA ASP A 185 38.64 7.95 43.22
C ASP A 185 38.39 8.69 41.89
N LYS A 186 37.13 9.07 41.66
CA LYS A 186 36.73 9.85 40.49
C LYS A 186 37.15 11.30 40.79
N PRO A 187 38.04 11.93 40.00
CA PRO A 187 38.53 13.27 40.33
C PRO A 187 37.41 14.29 40.18
N VAL A 188 36.94 14.81 41.33
CA VAL A 188 35.98 15.92 41.40
C VAL A 188 36.74 17.23 41.31
N PHE A 189 36.47 18.01 40.26
CA PHE A 189 37.06 19.34 40.06
C PHE A 189 36.07 20.40 40.53
N ILE A 190 36.50 21.31 41.40
CA ILE A 190 35.68 22.43 41.90
C ILE A 190 36.39 23.75 41.59
N ALA A 191 35.67 24.70 40.98
CA ALA A 191 36.12 26.05 40.69
C ALA A 191 35.09 27.07 41.23
N ALA A 192 35.57 28.23 41.69
CA ALA A 192 34.74 29.36 42.13
C ALA A 192 35.58 30.64 42.27
N GLU A 193 34.92 31.78 42.48
CA GLU A 193 35.58 33.05 42.84
C GLU A 193 36.17 33.02 44.26
N SER A 194 35.57 32.24 45.18
CA SER A 194 36.09 31.99 46.52
C SER A 194 35.85 30.53 46.92
N LEU A 195 36.93 29.82 47.27
CA LEU A 195 36.87 28.51 47.95
C LEU A 195 37.21 28.68 49.44
N ARG A 196 36.47 27.99 50.32
CA ARG A 196 36.62 28.00 51.78
C ARG A 196 36.41 26.59 52.35
N GLY A 197 36.77 26.39 53.62
CA GLY A 197 36.53 25.14 54.35
C GLY A 197 37.82 24.38 54.71
N HIS A 198 37.72 23.06 54.81
CA HIS A 198 38.78 22.16 55.23
C HIS A 198 38.89 20.98 54.26
N THR A 199 40.07 20.78 53.68
CA THR A 199 40.46 19.59 52.90
C THR A 199 40.13 18.31 53.69
N GLU A 200 39.71 17.25 53.00
CA GLU A 200 39.27 15.97 53.59
C GLU A 200 38.00 16.08 54.48
N LYS A 201 37.30 17.22 54.47
CA LYS A 201 35.99 17.40 55.12
C LYS A 201 34.98 18.15 54.26
N GLU A 202 35.13 19.45 54.11
CA GLU A 202 34.13 20.30 53.44
C GLU A 202 34.78 21.41 52.62
N ILE A 203 34.28 21.63 51.40
CA ILE A 203 34.64 22.75 50.53
C ILE A 203 33.39 23.58 50.28
N GLU A 204 33.39 24.83 50.71
CA GLU A 204 32.38 25.82 50.36
C GLU A 204 32.91 26.68 49.19
N ALA A 205 32.23 26.60 48.06
CA ALA A 205 32.48 27.33 46.84
C ALA A 205 31.45 28.46 46.69
N ILE A 206 31.90 29.69 46.48
CA ILE A 206 31.06 30.90 46.46
C ILE A 206 31.44 31.76 45.25
N GLY A 207 30.42 32.20 44.51
CA GLY A 207 30.55 33.04 43.31
C GLY A 207 30.93 32.20 42.10
N ARG A 208 29.96 31.92 41.23
CA ARG A 208 30.11 31.03 40.06
C ARG A 208 30.80 29.71 40.43
N ALA A 209 30.21 29.01 41.39
CA ALA A 209 30.67 27.72 41.83
C ALA A 209 30.37 26.67 40.76
N GLU A 210 31.40 26.01 40.23
CA GLU A 210 31.34 24.97 39.21
C GLU A 210 31.96 23.68 39.77
N LEU A 211 31.26 22.55 39.63
CA LEU A 211 31.74 21.22 39.98
C LEU A 211 31.63 20.32 38.74
N THR A 212 32.75 19.70 38.36
CA THR A 212 32.81 18.74 37.25
C THR A 212 33.25 17.37 37.76
N SER A 213 32.50 16.32 37.40
CA SER A 213 32.85 14.92 37.70
C SER A 213 32.33 14.01 36.58
N GLU A 214 33.24 13.23 35.97
CA GLU A 214 33.00 12.38 34.78
C GLU A 214 32.23 13.07 33.64
N ASP A 215 30.92 12.84 33.56
CA ASP A 215 30.00 13.26 32.50
C ASP A 215 28.98 14.31 32.98
N ARG A 216 29.23 14.91 34.14
CA ARG A 216 28.38 15.87 34.86
C ARG A 216 29.10 17.18 35.08
N PHE A 217 28.38 18.27 34.81
CA PHE A 217 28.72 19.62 35.20
C PHE A 217 27.59 20.17 36.07
N ILE A 218 27.91 20.66 37.26
CA ILE A 218 26.98 21.31 38.20
C ILE A 218 27.49 22.74 38.41
N SER A 219 26.62 23.73 38.30
CA SER A 219 26.96 25.14 38.54
C SER A 219 25.90 25.84 39.39
N ALA A 220 26.32 26.78 40.25
CA ALA A 220 25.46 27.54 41.17
C ALA A 220 26.13 28.83 41.66
N ASP A 221 25.37 29.71 42.33
CA ASP A 221 25.89 30.88 43.05
C ASP A 221 26.73 30.46 44.27
N ARG A 222 26.30 29.40 44.97
CA ARG A 222 26.97 28.80 46.12
C ARG A 222 26.84 27.27 46.07
N MET A 223 27.92 26.58 46.40
CA MET A 223 27.94 25.12 46.52
C MET A 223 28.77 24.69 47.73
N LYS A 224 28.33 23.65 48.43
CA LYS A 224 29.06 23.03 49.53
C LYS A 224 29.24 21.54 49.21
N TYR A 225 30.49 21.09 49.17
CA TYR A 225 30.85 19.70 48.91
C TYR A 225 31.48 19.06 50.14
N HIS A 226 30.87 17.98 50.62
CA HIS A 226 31.36 17.15 51.72
C HIS A 226 32.20 15.99 51.16
N GLN A 227 33.51 16.01 51.42
CA GLN A 227 34.46 14.99 50.96
C GLN A 227 34.34 13.66 51.73
N ASP A 228 33.77 13.69 52.93
CA ASP A 228 33.61 12.53 53.81
C ASP A 228 32.34 11.70 53.52
N THR A 229 31.35 12.30 52.85
CA THR A 229 30.09 11.65 52.45
C THR A 229 29.83 11.67 50.95
N GLU A 230 30.60 12.44 50.18
CA GLU A 230 30.37 12.81 48.77
C GLU A 230 29.06 13.60 48.52
N ASP A 231 28.48 14.22 49.54
CA ASP A 231 27.31 15.11 49.41
C ASP A 231 27.69 16.48 48.82
N ALA A 232 27.07 16.86 47.69
CA ALA A 232 27.07 18.21 47.15
C ALA A 232 25.71 18.89 47.40
N GLU A 233 25.70 20.01 48.13
CA GLU A 233 24.55 20.90 48.27
C GLU A 233 24.80 22.19 47.48
N ALA A 234 23.94 22.52 46.51
CA ALA A 234 24.07 23.70 45.65
C ALA A 234 22.83 24.59 45.77
N GLU A 235 23.03 25.91 45.84
CA GLU A 235 22.00 26.92 46.11
C GLU A 235 22.21 28.16 45.24
N GLY A 236 21.12 28.66 44.65
CA GLY A 236 21.14 29.83 43.76
C GLY A 236 21.53 29.46 42.32
N GLY A 237 20.61 29.68 41.38
CA GLY A 237 20.85 29.50 39.94
C GLY A 237 21.34 28.10 39.53
N VAL A 238 20.90 27.03 40.23
CA VAL A 238 21.53 25.72 40.08
C VAL A 238 21.25 25.13 38.71
N ARG A 239 22.31 24.81 37.96
CA ARG A 239 22.26 24.15 36.65
C ARG A 239 23.09 22.87 36.67
N VAL A 240 22.46 21.75 36.38
CA VAL A 240 23.07 20.44 36.16
C VAL A 240 22.99 20.10 34.67
N GLU A 241 24.12 19.73 34.08
CA GLU A 241 24.21 19.25 32.70
C GLU A 241 24.85 17.86 32.70
N ARG A 242 24.15 16.86 32.11
CA ARG A 242 24.61 15.45 32.04
C ARG A 242 24.33 14.91 30.64
N ARG A 243 25.37 14.46 29.92
CA ARG A 243 25.29 13.90 28.55
C ARG A 243 24.64 14.81 27.48
N GLY A 244 24.34 16.08 27.83
CA GLY A 244 23.68 17.07 26.99
C GLY A 244 22.22 17.34 27.36
N ASP A 245 21.65 16.62 28.33
CA ASP A 245 20.40 17.02 28.99
C ASP A 245 20.71 18.09 30.05
N ILE A 246 19.84 19.11 30.14
CA ILE A 246 20.01 20.28 31.00
C ILE A 246 18.86 20.35 32.00
N LEU A 247 19.20 20.56 33.27
CA LEU A 247 18.31 20.66 34.43
C LEU A 247 18.65 21.95 35.22
N GLU A 248 17.70 22.88 35.34
CA GLU A 248 17.88 24.17 36.01
C GLU A 248 16.84 24.35 37.14
N GLY A 249 17.28 24.56 38.39
CA GLY A 249 16.42 24.59 39.58
C GLY A 249 16.91 25.51 40.70
N SER A 250 16.19 25.56 41.82
CA SER A 250 16.48 26.50 42.92
C SER A 250 17.53 26.01 43.91
N ARG A 251 17.55 24.69 44.17
CA ARG A 251 18.39 24.03 45.18
C ARG A 251 18.59 22.57 44.78
N LEU A 252 19.82 22.07 44.92
CA LEU A 252 20.19 20.68 44.70
C LEU A 252 20.82 20.13 45.97
N LYS A 253 20.44 18.91 46.37
CA LYS A 253 21.27 18.05 47.24
C LYS A 253 21.52 16.76 46.47
N PHE A 254 22.78 16.42 46.21
CA PHE A 254 23.15 15.27 45.38
C PHE A 254 24.41 14.59 45.90
N ASN A 255 24.35 13.28 46.10
CA ASN A 255 25.45 12.46 46.57
C ASN A 255 26.19 11.85 45.37
N LEU A 256 27.47 12.19 45.17
CA LEU A 256 28.21 11.78 43.97
C LEU A 256 28.48 10.26 43.92
N ALA A 257 28.73 9.61 45.06
CA ALA A 257 29.00 8.18 45.16
C ALA A 257 27.79 7.30 44.81
N THR A 258 26.60 7.63 45.34
CA THR A 258 25.37 6.83 45.19
C THR A 258 24.50 7.26 44.02
N GLU A 259 24.76 8.45 43.46
CA GLU A 259 23.93 9.13 42.46
C GLU A 259 22.48 9.38 42.93
N THR A 260 22.29 9.57 44.24
CA THR A 260 20.99 9.89 44.85
C THR A 260 20.88 11.36 45.25
N GLY A 261 19.68 11.91 45.28
CA GLY A 261 19.49 13.32 45.61
C GLY A 261 18.10 13.90 45.29
N GLU A 262 17.94 15.21 45.48
CA GLU A 262 16.76 15.98 45.09
C GLU A 262 17.16 17.35 44.49
N LEU A 263 16.44 17.76 43.44
CA LEU A 263 16.52 19.08 42.80
C LEU A 263 15.15 19.76 42.87
N ASP A 264 15.09 20.93 43.49
CA ASP A 264 13.88 21.71 43.72
C ASP A 264 13.49 22.58 42.52
N ASN A 265 12.18 22.61 42.21
CA ASN A 265 11.54 23.37 41.12
C ASN A 265 12.24 23.28 39.73
N PRO A 266 12.69 22.10 39.28
CA PRO A 266 13.50 21.99 38.07
C PRO A 266 12.72 22.28 36.81
N ARG A 267 13.35 23.05 35.92
CA ARG A 267 13.07 23.12 34.48
C ARG A 267 14.05 22.21 33.77
N TYR A 268 13.60 21.48 32.77
CA TYR A 268 14.44 20.55 32.03
C TYR A 268 14.29 20.66 30.52
N SER A 269 15.38 20.41 29.81
CA SER A 269 15.48 20.34 28.36
C SER A 269 16.23 19.07 27.98
N LEU A 270 15.57 18.14 27.28
CA LEU A 270 16.11 16.84 26.91
C LEU A 270 16.58 16.86 25.45
N ARG A 271 17.86 16.53 25.24
CA ARG A 271 18.53 16.63 23.94
C ARG A 271 17.97 15.63 22.93
N ASP A 272 17.92 14.36 23.30
CA ASP A 272 17.58 13.25 22.39
C ASP A 272 16.14 13.30 21.85
N THR A 273 15.26 14.04 22.52
CA THR A 273 13.84 14.20 22.13
C THR A 273 13.45 15.64 21.76
N SER A 274 14.38 16.60 21.85
CA SER A 274 14.11 18.04 21.68
C SER A 274 12.88 18.51 22.48
N SER A 275 12.71 17.97 23.68
CA SER A 275 11.54 18.18 24.54
C SER A 275 11.91 18.96 25.80
N ARG A 276 10.91 19.61 26.41
CA ARG A 276 11.09 20.41 27.61
C ARG A 276 10.01 20.16 28.65
N GLY A 277 10.28 20.57 29.87
CA GLY A 277 9.34 20.45 30.97
C GLY A 277 9.72 21.23 32.20
N TYR A 278 8.85 21.15 33.20
CA TYR A 278 9.10 21.57 34.57
C TYR A 278 8.48 20.57 35.56
N ALA A 279 9.02 20.49 36.77
CA ALA A 279 8.49 19.66 37.86
C ALA A 279 8.55 20.42 39.19
N GLY A 280 7.83 19.93 40.21
CA GLY A 280 7.94 20.44 41.58
C GLY A 280 9.26 20.02 42.24
N SER A 281 9.64 18.75 42.11
CA SER A 281 11.01 18.27 42.35
C SER A 281 11.37 17.10 41.44
N VAL A 282 12.68 16.91 41.23
CA VAL A 282 13.28 15.69 40.65
C VAL A 282 14.07 15.00 41.75
N LEU A 283 13.66 13.79 42.11
CA LEU A 283 14.38 12.87 42.96
C LEU A 283 15.26 11.98 42.07
N PHE A 284 16.55 11.89 42.41
CA PHE A 284 17.49 10.93 41.85
C PHE A 284 17.51 9.73 42.79
N GLU A 285 17.06 8.57 42.31
CA GLU A 285 16.92 7.32 43.10
C GLU A 285 18.05 6.32 42.75
N GLY A 286 19.15 6.81 42.14
CA GLY A 286 20.34 6.07 41.70
C GLY A 286 20.68 6.34 40.22
N GLU A 287 21.82 5.82 39.74
CA GLU A 287 22.39 6.12 38.40
C GLU A 287 21.37 6.10 37.24
N ASN A 288 20.45 5.13 37.29
CA ASN A 288 19.49 4.85 36.23
C ASN A 288 18.01 4.96 36.68
N GLN A 289 17.72 5.57 37.84
CA GLN A 289 16.36 5.71 38.39
C GLN A 289 16.06 7.18 38.76
N TYR A 290 14.97 7.72 38.24
CA TYR A 290 14.58 9.12 38.41
C TYR A 290 13.09 9.21 38.72
N ARG A 291 12.71 10.06 39.67
CA ARG A 291 11.31 10.28 40.03
C ARG A 291 10.97 11.76 40.03
N LEU A 292 10.01 12.16 39.20
CA LEU A 292 9.59 13.54 39.06
C LEU A 292 8.20 13.74 39.68
N ARG A 293 8.06 14.72 40.56
CA ARG A 293 6.79 15.11 41.19
C ARG A 293 6.18 16.30 40.47
N GLN A 294 4.89 16.27 40.17
CA GLN A 294 4.17 17.34 39.48
C GLN A 294 4.85 17.77 38.15
N ALA A 295 5.33 16.78 37.41
CA ALA A 295 6.07 16.96 36.17
C ALA A 295 5.17 17.36 35.00
N THR A 296 5.74 18.06 34.03
CA THR A 296 5.09 18.42 32.77
C THR A 296 6.02 18.19 31.59
N TYR A 297 5.47 17.75 30.44
CA TYR A 297 6.23 17.39 29.25
C TYR A 297 5.60 17.98 27.99
N THR A 298 6.41 18.57 27.11
CA THR A 298 5.99 19.04 25.77
C THR A 298 7.16 19.05 24.77
N THR A 299 6.84 18.87 23.48
CA THR A 299 7.78 19.10 22.35
C THR A 299 7.63 20.50 21.74
N CYS A 300 6.80 21.37 22.33
CA CYS A 300 6.59 22.73 21.82
C CYS A 300 7.77 23.67 22.11
N PRO A 301 8.10 24.61 21.19
CA PRO A 301 9.13 25.62 21.41
C PRO A 301 8.93 26.41 22.71
N ALA A 302 10.00 26.97 23.27
CA ALA A 302 9.91 27.84 24.44
C ALA A 302 9.01 29.06 24.14
N GLY A 303 7.96 29.26 24.94
CA GLY A 303 6.97 30.33 24.76
C GLY A 303 5.67 29.92 24.04
N GLU A 304 5.60 28.72 23.45
CA GLU A 304 4.35 28.11 22.98
C GLU A 304 4.05 26.84 23.81
N ASP A 305 3.06 26.87 24.70
CA ASP A 305 2.60 25.68 25.48
C ASP A 305 1.31 25.09 24.87
N ASP A 306 1.29 24.95 23.55
CA ASP A 306 0.12 24.57 22.76
C ASP A 306 -0.45 23.20 23.13
N TRP A 307 0.40 22.28 23.57
CA TRP A 307 0.00 21.09 24.31
C TRP A 307 0.97 20.81 25.45
N LEU A 308 0.44 20.27 26.56
CA LEU A 308 1.21 19.95 27.75
C LEU A 308 0.67 18.67 28.41
N LEU A 309 1.54 17.68 28.59
CA LEU A 309 1.27 16.45 29.32
C LEU A 309 1.66 16.66 30.78
N GLN A 310 0.69 16.68 31.70
CA GLN A 310 0.87 16.90 33.14
C GLN A 310 0.82 15.56 33.88
N VAL A 311 1.74 15.33 34.83
CA VAL A 311 1.91 14.06 35.56
C VAL A 311 2.16 14.34 37.04
N ASP A 312 1.37 13.75 37.93
CA ASP A 312 1.47 14.00 39.39
C ASP A 312 2.71 13.31 40.01
N ASP A 313 3.04 12.12 39.51
CA ASP A 313 4.15 11.28 39.94
C ASP A 313 4.64 10.45 38.75
N MET A 314 5.91 10.64 38.34
CA MET A 314 6.51 9.99 37.17
C MET A 314 7.81 9.28 37.57
N GLU A 315 7.82 7.95 37.46
CA GLU A 315 8.98 7.08 37.72
C GLU A 315 9.64 6.73 36.37
N ILE A 316 10.95 6.95 36.21
CA ILE A 316 11.74 6.70 34.98
C ILE A 316 12.89 5.74 35.29
N ASP A 317 12.90 4.60 34.61
CA ASP A 317 13.94 3.57 34.67
C ASP A 317 14.73 3.56 33.35
N ASN A 318 15.98 4.03 33.38
CA ASN A 318 16.90 4.03 32.23
C ASN A 318 17.50 2.65 31.92
N THR A 319 17.49 1.72 32.88
CA THR A 319 17.93 0.32 32.71
C THR A 319 16.95 -0.44 31.82
N GLN A 320 15.65 -0.29 32.11
CA GLN A 320 14.54 -0.87 31.36
C GLN A 320 14.08 0.00 30.18
N LYS A 321 14.55 1.26 30.15
CA LYS A 321 14.13 2.35 29.24
C LYS A 321 12.61 2.55 29.23
N MET A 322 12.02 2.66 30.42
CA MET A 322 10.57 2.80 30.62
C MET A 322 10.24 3.94 31.57
N GLY A 323 9.11 4.60 31.33
CA GLY A 323 8.51 5.57 32.24
C GLY A 323 7.11 5.14 32.68
N THR A 324 6.78 5.38 33.94
CA THR A 324 5.48 5.10 34.59
C THR A 324 4.95 6.41 35.18
N GLY A 325 3.93 6.99 34.58
CA GLY A 325 3.26 8.20 35.08
C GLY A 325 1.94 7.88 35.77
N ARG A 326 1.63 8.56 36.87
CA ARG A 326 0.34 8.48 37.60
C ARG A 326 -0.46 9.78 37.48
N LYS A 327 -1.79 9.66 37.47
CA LYS A 327 -2.78 10.75 37.29
C LYS A 327 -2.46 11.63 36.07
N VAL A 328 -2.10 11.02 34.96
CA VAL A 328 -1.64 11.73 33.75
C VAL A 328 -2.80 12.47 33.09
N LYS A 329 -2.60 13.77 32.81
CA LYS A 329 -3.57 14.67 32.20
C LYS A 329 -2.93 15.37 30.99
N LEU A 330 -3.43 15.12 29.80
CA LEU A 330 -3.01 15.82 28.58
C LEU A 330 -3.93 17.02 28.34
N THR A 331 -3.31 18.18 28.15
CA THR A 331 -3.99 19.43 27.77
C THR A 331 -3.56 19.88 26.38
N PHE A 332 -4.49 20.50 25.65
CA PHE A 332 -4.26 21.15 24.36
C PHE A 332 -4.98 22.50 24.39
N LYS A 333 -4.24 23.61 24.20
CA LYS A 333 -4.74 24.98 24.41
C LYS A 333 -5.51 25.11 25.74
N ASP A 334 -4.87 24.70 26.84
CA ASP A 334 -5.38 24.62 28.21
C ASP A 334 -6.58 23.67 28.45
N VAL A 335 -7.27 23.19 27.40
CA VAL A 335 -8.38 22.25 27.50
C VAL A 335 -7.86 20.83 27.78
N PRO A 336 -8.32 20.13 28.84
CA PRO A 336 -7.98 18.73 29.06
C PRO A 336 -8.65 17.84 28.00
N ILE A 337 -7.84 17.12 27.22
CA ILE A 337 -8.31 16.24 26.13
C ILE A 337 -8.14 14.74 26.44
N LEU A 338 -7.30 14.39 27.42
CA LEU A 338 -7.16 13.02 27.93
C LEU A 338 -6.81 13.03 29.41
N TYR A 339 -7.35 12.09 30.16
CA TYR A 339 -6.91 11.76 31.52
C TYR A 339 -6.78 10.24 31.65
N THR A 340 -5.74 9.77 32.33
CA THR A 340 -5.61 8.37 32.75
C THR A 340 -5.02 8.27 34.16
N PRO A 341 -5.55 7.39 35.04
CA PRO A 341 -4.97 7.16 36.36
C PRO A 341 -3.50 6.69 36.33
N TRP A 342 -3.09 6.00 35.25
CA TRP A 342 -1.72 5.55 35.01
C TRP A 342 -1.39 5.49 33.51
N LEU A 343 -0.12 5.65 33.16
CA LEU A 343 0.40 5.53 31.79
C LEU A 343 1.82 4.96 31.83
N ASN A 344 2.06 3.87 31.10
CA ASN A 344 3.39 3.31 30.94
C ASN A 344 3.88 3.52 29.50
N PHE A 345 5.10 4.02 29.33
CA PHE A 345 5.71 4.33 28.03
C PHE A 345 7.16 3.84 27.96
N SER A 346 7.72 3.75 26.75
CA SER A 346 9.15 3.50 26.56
C SER A 346 9.76 4.52 25.60
N PHE A 347 10.81 5.19 26.08
CA PHE A 347 11.64 6.13 25.32
C PHE A 347 12.74 5.43 24.51
N SER A 348 12.64 4.10 24.31
CA SER A 348 13.57 3.31 23.48
C SER A 348 12.97 2.78 22.18
N GLY A 349 11.71 3.09 21.90
CA GLY A 349 10.95 2.48 20.79
C GLY A 349 10.55 1.01 21.03
N GLN A 350 10.90 0.40 22.17
CA GLN A 350 10.42 -0.94 22.52
C GLN A 350 8.89 -0.96 22.66
N ARG A 351 8.25 -1.97 22.05
CA ARG A 351 6.82 -2.24 22.18
C ARG A 351 6.44 -2.47 23.66
N LYS A 352 5.40 -1.82 24.17
CA LYS A 352 4.88 -1.99 25.54
C LYS A 352 3.36 -2.09 25.54
N THR A 353 2.81 -2.86 26.47
CA THR A 353 1.36 -3.04 26.67
C THR A 353 0.74 -1.78 27.27
N GLY A 354 -0.41 -1.33 26.75
CA GLY A 354 -1.09 -0.12 27.21
C GLY A 354 -2.26 0.30 26.32
N LEU A 355 -2.98 1.33 26.75
CA LEU A 355 -3.98 2.01 25.89
C LEU A 355 -3.25 2.83 24.82
N LEU A 356 -3.68 2.71 23.57
CA LEU A 356 -3.27 3.62 22.51
C LEU A 356 -4.25 4.81 22.44
N ALA A 357 -3.95 5.79 21.59
CA ALA A 357 -4.79 6.97 21.41
C ALA A 357 -6.22 6.61 20.95
N PRO A 358 -7.28 7.23 21.53
CA PRO A 358 -8.64 7.01 21.06
C PRO A 358 -8.86 7.59 19.66
N LEU A 359 -9.58 6.84 18.83
CA LEU A 359 -9.94 7.25 17.48
C LEU A 359 -11.38 7.76 17.48
N TYR A 360 -11.62 8.91 16.87
CA TYR A 360 -12.91 9.58 16.76
C TYR A 360 -13.22 9.86 15.28
N GLY A 361 -14.42 9.54 14.81
CA GLY A 361 -14.84 9.81 13.43
C GLY A 361 -16.34 9.97 13.28
N TYR A 362 -16.77 10.38 12.08
CA TYR A 362 -18.18 10.44 11.72
C TYR A 362 -18.42 9.84 10.33
N ASN A 363 -19.42 8.97 10.22
CA ASN A 363 -19.91 8.39 8.97
C ASN A 363 -21.44 8.36 9.02
N VAL A 364 -22.11 8.71 7.92
CA VAL A 364 -23.59 8.69 7.81
C VAL A 364 -24.21 7.36 8.30
N ARG A 365 -23.52 6.22 8.14
CA ARG A 365 -24.01 4.86 8.47
C ARG A 365 -23.72 4.36 9.88
N THR A 366 -22.60 4.74 10.50
CA THR A 366 -22.25 4.38 11.89
C THR A 366 -22.58 5.50 12.90
N GLY A 367 -22.76 6.72 12.41
CA GLY A 367 -22.96 7.95 13.19
C GLY A 367 -21.62 8.52 13.66
N ILE A 368 -21.63 9.07 14.89
CA ILE A 368 -20.42 9.25 15.68
C ILE A 368 -19.84 7.86 15.99
N ASP A 369 -18.53 7.71 15.79
CA ASP A 369 -17.74 6.48 15.86
C ASP A 369 -16.55 6.74 16.79
N ILE A 370 -16.43 5.97 17.88
CA ILE A 370 -15.39 6.13 18.90
C ILE A 370 -14.73 4.77 19.17
N THR A 371 -13.43 4.66 18.93
CA THR A 371 -12.65 3.43 19.15
C THR A 371 -11.62 3.62 20.27
N PHE A 372 -11.64 2.73 21.27
CA PHE A 372 -10.67 2.65 22.36
C PHE A 372 -9.75 1.42 22.18
N PRO A 373 -8.60 1.58 21.51
CA PRO A 373 -7.60 0.51 21.33
C PRO A 373 -6.75 0.25 22.59
N PHE A 374 -6.72 -1.01 23.03
CA PHE A 374 -5.74 -1.54 23.98
C PHE A 374 -4.75 -2.43 23.22
N TYR A 375 -3.47 -2.09 23.29
CA TYR A 375 -2.39 -2.86 22.68
C TYR A 375 -1.68 -3.72 23.74
N TRP A 376 -1.43 -4.99 23.40
CA TRP A 376 -0.83 -6.00 24.25
C TRP A 376 0.42 -6.56 23.58
N ASN A 377 1.59 -6.17 24.08
CA ASN A 377 2.85 -6.82 23.74
C ASN A 377 2.94 -8.12 24.56
N ILE A 378 2.71 -9.27 23.92
CA ILE A 378 2.71 -10.57 24.60
C ILE A 378 4.12 -11.16 24.60
N ALA A 379 4.82 -11.06 23.47
CA ALA A 379 6.24 -11.41 23.33
C ALA A 379 6.88 -10.60 22.18
N PRO A 380 8.23 -10.51 22.10
CA PRO A 380 8.91 -9.76 21.03
C PRO A 380 8.55 -10.18 19.60
N ASN A 381 7.95 -11.36 19.42
CA ASN A 381 7.58 -11.95 18.13
C ASN A 381 6.06 -12.16 17.94
N TYR A 382 5.20 -11.73 18.88
CA TYR A 382 3.74 -11.65 18.67
C TYR A 382 3.04 -10.68 19.62
N ASP A 383 2.06 -9.96 19.07
CA ASP A 383 1.28 -8.94 19.77
C ASP A 383 -0.21 -8.99 19.40
N ALA A 384 -1.03 -8.32 20.19
CA ALA A 384 -2.46 -8.18 19.94
C ALA A 384 -2.91 -6.73 20.16
N THR A 385 -3.96 -6.30 19.45
CA THR A 385 -4.67 -5.04 19.71
C THR A 385 -6.15 -5.36 19.83
N ILE A 386 -6.74 -5.09 21.00
CA ILE A 386 -8.17 -5.31 21.27
C ILE A 386 -8.81 -3.93 21.43
N SER A 387 -9.78 -3.61 20.58
CA SER A 387 -10.38 -2.28 20.51
C SER A 387 -11.90 -2.34 20.71
N ALA A 388 -12.40 -1.55 21.66
CA ALA A 388 -13.85 -1.35 21.82
C ALA A 388 -14.29 -0.18 20.92
N ARG A 389 -15.13 -0.47 19.91
CA ARG A 389 -15.63 0.50 18.93
C ARG A 389 -17.10 0.79 19.13
N ALA A 390 -17.43 1.91 19.75
CA ALA A 390 -18.77 2.40 19.98
C ALA A 390 -19.26 3.24 18.78
N MET A 391 -20.34 2.80 18.14
CA MET A 391 -20.95 3.45 16.97
C MET A 391 -22.38 3.86 17.32
N SER A 392 -22.64 5.16 17.42
CA SER A 392 -23.92 5.72 17.88
C SER A 392 -25.17 5.25 17.12
N LYS A 393 -25.04 4.81 15.85
CA LYS A 393 -26.14 4.24 15.05
C LYS A 393 -26.13 2.71 14.94
N ARG A 394 -25.15 2.01 15.51
CA ARG A 394 -24.91 0.57 15.28
C ARG A 394 -24.65 -0.26 16.54
N GLY A 395 -24.26 0.35 17.66
CA GLY A 395 -23.92 -0.36 18.89
C GLY A 395 -22.40 -0.45 19.13
N VAL A 396 -21.98 -1.35 20.01
CA VAL A 396 -20.58 -1.53 20.38
C VAL A 396 -20.02 -2.80 19.76
N ALA A 397 -18.99 -2.66 18.93
CA ALA A 397 -18.21 -3.75 18.39
C ALA A 397 -16.92 -3.97 19.18
N LEU A 398 -16.42 -5.21 19.18
CA LEU A 398 -15.09 -5.59 19.62
C LEU A 398 -14.26 -5.94 18.38
N ASN A 399 -13.23 -5.14 18.13
CA ASN A 399 -12.30 -5.31 17.01
C ASN A 399 -10.98 -5.88 17.55
N SER A 400 -10.61 -7.10 17.14
CA SER A 400 -9.38 -7.76 17.61
C SER A 400 -8.40 -7.97 16.47
N GLU A 401 -7.17 -7.48 16.64
CA GLU A 401 -6.01 -7.76 15.80
C GLU A 401 -5.03 -8.63 16.58
N PHE A 402 -4.46 -9.65 15.95
CA PHE A 402 -3.34 -10.43 16.48
C PHE A 402 -2.29 -10.64 15.37
N ARG A 403 -1.03 -10.43 15.69
CA ARG A 403 0.09 -10.53 14.74
C ARG A 403 1.19 -11.42 15.28
N TYR A 404 1.82 -12.18 14.39
CA TYR A 404 2.95 -13.05 14.65
C TYR A 404 4.05 -12.82 13.60
N LEU A 405 5.30 -12.79 14.04
CA LEU A 405 6.48 -12.70 13.18
C LEU A 405 7.56 -13.68 13.67
N GLY A 406 7.56 -14.89 13.11
CA GLY A 406 8.57 -15.91 13.36
C GLY A 406 9.79 -15.78 12.44
N ARG A 407 10.84 -16.55 12.73
CA ARG A 407 12.05 -16.65 11.88
C ARG A 407 11.80 -17.20 10.47
N THR A 408 10.64 -17.80 10.24
CA THR A 408 10.30 -18.55 9.03
C THR A 408 8.94 -18.16 8.45
N GLY A 409 8.24 -17.18 9.02
CA GLY A 409 6.90 -16.81 8.56
C GLY A 409 6.21 -15.78 9.44
N ASP A 410 5.16 -15.18 8.88
CA ASP A 410 4.30 -14.18 9.49
C ASP A 410 2.84 -14.67 9.53
N ALA A 411 2.05 -14.08 10.43
CA ALA A 411 0.59 -14.18 10.38
C ALA A 411 -0.07 -12.92 10.94
N THR A 412 -1.25 -12.58 10.40
CA THR A 412 -2.14 -11.54 10.92
C THR A 412 -3.58 -12.05 10.93
N LEU A 413 -4.21 -12.02 12.10
CA LEU A 413 -5.62 -12.30 12.32
C LEU A 413 -6.34 -10.99 12.67
N LEU A 414 -7.38 -10.66 11.91
CA LEU A 414 -8.40 -9.68 12.32
C LEU A 414 -9.70 -10.44 12.61
N ALA A 415 -10.25 -10.25 13.80
CA ALA A 415 -11.52 -10.83 14.25
C ALA A 415 -12.38 -9.71 14.87
N ASP A 416 -13.43 -9.31 14.14
CA ASP A 416 -14.37 -8.30 14.58
C ASP A 416 -15.72 -8.94 14.90
N ILE A 417 -16.36 -8.49 15.98
CA ILE A 417 -17.74 -8.86 16.31
C ILE A 417 -18.53 -7.65 16.82
N LEU A 418 -19.73 -7.46 16.26
CA LEU A 418 -20.78 -6.55 16.73
C LEU A 418 -21.92 -7.45 17.24
N PRO A 419 -22.05 -7.69 18.57
CA PRO A 419 -22.98 -8.69 19.12
C PRO A 419 -24.47 -8.40 18.90
N ARG A 420 -24.84 -7.15 18.58
CA ARG A 420 -26.19 -6.74 18.15
C ARG A 420 -26.07 -5.41 17.40
N ASP A 421 -26.29 -5.42 16.10
CA ASP A 421 -26.41 -4.19 15.30
C ASP A 421 -27.72 -3.47 15.66
N PHE A 422 -27.66 -2.20 16.08
CA PHE A 422 -28.84 -1.44 16.48
C PHE A 422 -29.85 -1.17 15.35
N GLN A 423 -29.55 -1.51 14.08
CA GLN A 423 -30.48 -1.37 12.94
C GLN A 423 -31.00 -2.68 12.36
N THR A 424 -30.28 -3.80 12.55
CA THR A 424 -30.74 -5.13 12.05
C THR A 424 -31.04 -6.12 13.15
N GLU A 425 -30.66 -5.81 14.40
CA GLU A 425 -30.72 -6.66 15.59
C GLU A 425 -29.83 -7.92 15.55
N GLU A 426 -29.04 -8.10 14.49
CA GLU A 426 -28.21 -9.30 14.26
C GLU A 426 -26.79 -9.19 14.83
N THR A 427 -26.17 -10.34 15.07
CA THR A 427 -24.73 -10.47 15.31
C THR A 427 -23.96 -10.35 13.99
N ARG A 428 -23.21 -9.26 13.80
CA ARG A 428 -22.39 -9.04 12.59
C ARG A 428 -20.91 -9.28 12.91
N TYR A 429 -20.17 -9.94 12.02
CA TYR A 429 -18.77 -10.31 12.28
C TYR A 429 -17.89 -10.28 11.01
N ARG A 430 -16.58 -10.15 11.22
CA ARG A 430 -15.55 -10.31 10.18
C ARG A 430 -14.41 -11.17 10.71
N VAL A 431 -13.92 -12.07 9.87
CA VAL A 431 -12.66 -12.80 10.07
C VAL A 431 -11.78 -12.56 8.85
N SER A 432 -10.53 -12.17 9.08
CA SER A 432 -9.49 -12.04 8.07
C SER A 432 -8.22 -12.68 8.62
N TYR A 433 -7.78 -13.81 8.07
CA TYR A 433 -6.54 -14.48 8.46
C TYR A 433 -5.59 -14.55 7.27
N GLY A 434 -4.46 -13.85 7.38
CA GLY A 434 -3.32 -13.98 6.48
C GLY A 434 -2.17 -14.69 7.17
N GLN A 435 -1.49 -15.59 6.46
CA GLN A 435 -0.25 -16.25 6.91
C GLN A 435 0.66 -16.52 5.71
N ASN A 436 1.96 -16.23 5.84
CA ASN A 436 2.99 -16.76 4.96
C ASN A 436 3.99 -17.56 5.80
N GLN A 437 4.32 -18.79 5.41
CA GLN A 437 5.15 -19.68 6.22
C GLN A 437 6.09 -20.51 5.35
N ILE A 438 7.40 -20.33 5.50
CA ILE A 438 8.42 -21.24 5.01
C ILE A 438 8.44 -22.46 5.94
N LEU A 439 8.18 -23.64 5.38
CA LEU A 439 8.18 -24.92 6.10
C LEU A 439 9.54 -25.63 6.00
N GLY A 440 10.44 -25.13 5.15
CA GLY A 440 11.80 -25.62 4.97
C GLY A 440 11.92 -26.70 3.88
N LYS A 441 13.15 -27.07 3.53
CA LYS A 441 13.48 -28.05 2.46
C LYS A 441 12.85 -27.75 1.09
N GLY A 442 12.49 -26.48 0.84
CA GLY A 442 11.79 -26.03 -0.38
C GLY A 442 10.28 -25.84 -0.22
N PHE A 443 9.67 -26.33 0.87
CA PHE A 443 8.24 -26.14 1.14
C PHE A 443 7.93 -24.77 1.73
N TYR A 444 6.80 -24.21 1.32
CA TYR A 444 6.17 -23.02 1.88
C TYR A 444 4.65 -23.15 1.81
N SER A 445 3.92 -22.46 2.70
CA SER A 445 2.47 -22.38 2.67
C SER A 445 2.01 -20.94 2.82
N ARG A 446 0.87 -20.61 2.20
CA ARG A 446 0.19 -19.33 2.36
C ARG A 446 -1.31 -19.58 2.60
N LEU A 447 -1.87 -18.96 3.63
CA LEU A 447 -3.30 -18.98 3.93
C LEU A 447 -3.84 -17.55 3.88
N ASP A 448 -4.95 -17.35 3.17
CA ASP A 448 -5.58 -16.04 2.96
C ASP A 448 -7.10 -16.25 3.03
N TYR A 449 -7.66 -16.06 4.23
CA TYR A 449 -9.05 -16.41 4.55
C TYR A 449 -9.84 -15.18 5.00
N ASN A 450 -10.75 -14.70 4.15
CA ASN A 450 -11.61 -13.55 4.38
C ASN A 450 -13.07 -14.00 4.44
N ARG A 451 -13.78 -13.69 5.54
CA ARG A 451 -15.21 -13.96 5.72
C ARG A 451 -15.91 -12.81 6.44
N VAL A 452 -17.16 -12.54 6.08
CA VAL A 452 -18.08 -11.66 6.83
C VAL A 452 -19.40 -12.38 7.11
N SER A 453 -20.15 -11.89 8.11
CA SER A 453 -21.51 -12.33 8.45
C SER A 453 -22.49 -12.21 7.28
N ASP A 454 -22.46 -11.06 6.61
CA ASP A 454 -23.51 -10.60 5.71
C ASP A 454 -22.95 -9.71 4.59
N ASP A 455 -23.67 -9.65 3.47
CA ASP A 455 -23.23 -8.92 2.28
C ASP A 455 -23.16 -7.40 2.46
N PHE A 456 -23.79 -6.85 3.51
CA PHE A 456 -23.77 -5.41 3.77
C PHE A 456 -22.72 -4.99 4.79
N TYR A 457 -21.98 -5.95 5.39
CA TYR A 457 -21.02 -5.72 6.47
C TYR A 457 -20.06 -4.57 6.17
N PHE A 458 -19.35 -4.66 5.03
CA PHE A 458 -18.40 -3.64 4.62
C PHE A 458 -19.05 -2.34 4.16
N ARG A 459 -20.28 -2.42 3.62
CA ARG A 459 -21.05 -1.28 3.15
C ARG A 459 -21.57 -0.41 4.31
N ASP A 460 -21.75 -0.99 5.49
CA ASP A 460 -22.31 -0.33 6.67
C ASP A 460 -21.29 0.00 7.76
N LEU A 461 -20.36 -0.91 8.05
CA LEU A 461 -19.40 -0.80 9.17
C LEU A 461 -17.99 -0.39 8.72
N GLY A 462 -17.74 -0.38 7.40
CA GLY A 462 -16.48 0.02 6.78
C GLY A 462 -16.18 1.51 6.93
N ASN A 463 -14.91 1.83 7.20
CA ASN A 463 -14.43 3.19 7.43
C ASN A 463 -13.69 3.81 6.23
N ASN A 464 -13.49 3.07 5.12
CA ASN A 464 -12.78 3.56 3.94
C ASN A 464 -13.21 2.84 2.64
N LEU A 465 -12.91 3.47 1.49
CA LEU A 465 -13.31 2.99 0.16
C LEU A 465 -12.72 1.63 -0.25
N ASN A 466 -11.52 1.26 0.20
CA ASN A 466 -10.89 -0.05 -0.11
C ASN A 466 -11.62 -1.23 0.59
N VAL A 467 -12.47 -0.92 1.56
CA VAL A 467 -13.28 -1.89 2.30
C VAL A 467 -14.70 -1.93 1.73
N THR A 468 -15.33 -0.77 1.52
CA THR A 468 -16.73 -0.67 1.03
C THR A 468 -16.94 -1.17 -0.41
N SER A 469 -15.88 -1.29 -1.23
CA SER A 469 -15.98 -1.71 -2.64
C SER A 469 -15.58 -3.18 -2.89
N ARG A 470 -15.49 -4.02 -1.85
CA ARG A 470 -15.09 -5.44 -1.98
C ARG A 470 -16.27 -6.31 -2.42
N VAL A 471 -16.21 -6.85 -3.64
CA VAL A 471 -17.21 -7.78 -4.19
C VAL A 471 -16.85 -9.25 -3.94
N ASN A 472 -15.58 -9.64 -4.00
CA ASN A 472 -15.15 -11.03 -3.77
C ASN A 472 -14.15 -11.09 -2.61
N LEU A 473 -14.43 -11.92 -1.61
CA LEU A 473 -13.55 -12.16 -0.47
C LEU A 473 -12.81 -13.49 -0.65
N LEU A 474 -11.49 -13.43 -0.74
CA LEU A 474 -10.64 -14.59 -1.00
C LEU A 474 -10.63 -15.54 0.20
N GLN A 475 -10.82 -16.83 -0.06
CA GLN A 475 -10.65 -17.93 0.89
C GLN A 475 -9.77 -18.99 0.25
N GLN A 476 -8.47 -18.90 0.50
CA GLN A 476 -7.43 -19.62 -0.23
C GLN A 476 -6.38 -20.23 0.70
N ALA A 477 -6.15 -21.53 0.55
CA ALA A 477 -5.00 -22.24 1.11
C ALA A 477 -4.07 -22.68 -0.02
N LEU A 478 -2.78 -22.35 0.09
CA LEU A 478 -1.73 -22.73 -0.85
C LEU A 478 -0.62 -23.48 -0.10
N LEU A 479 -0.20 -24.62 -0.63
CA LEU A 479 1.01 -25.34 -0.23
C LEU A 479 1.91 -25.48 -1.47
N GLY A 480 3.07 -24.85 -1.43
CA GLY A 480 4.04 -24.83 -2.52
C GLY A 480 5.35 -25.55 -2.18
N TYR A 481 6.03 -26.03 -3.21
CA TYR A 481 7.34 -26.65 -3.14
C TYR A 481 8.23 -26.13 -4.28
N ASN A 482 9.33 -25.47 -3.91
CA ASN A 482 10.31 -24.92 -4.85
C ASN A 482 11.64 -25.67 -4.71
N ARG A 483 12.26 -26.06 -5.83
CA ARG A 483 13.56 -26.75 -5.86
C ARG A 483 14.36 -26.45 -7.13
N ASN A 484 15.66 -26.25 -6.99
CA ASN A 484 16.55 -26.03 -8.13
C ASN A 484 16.85 -27.35 -8.88
N LEU A 485 16.88 -27.29 -10.21
CA LEU A 485 17.14 -28.40 -11.13
C LEU A 485 18.54 -28.25 -11.74
N GLY A 486 19.55 -28.63 -10.96
CA GLY A 486 20.95 -28.35 -11.26
C GLY A 486 21.27 -26.87 -11.07
N ASN A 487 22.20 -26.35 -11.88
CA ASN A 487 22.80 -25.02 -11.65
C ASN A 487 21.86 -23.84 -11.94
N ASN A 488 20.95 -23.97 -12.91
CA ASN A 488 20.20 -22.85 -13.51
C ASN A 488 18.68 -23.12 -13.68
N GLY A 489 18.18 -24.32 -13.36
CA GLY A 489 16.77 -24.68 -13.55
C GLY A 489 15.94 -24.63 -12.27
N THR A 490 14.62 -24.60 -12.40
CA THR A 490 13.66 -24.58 -11.30
C THR A 490 12.50 -25.55 -11.50
N LEU A 491 12.12 -26.24 -10.43
CA LEU A 491 10.85 -26.95 -10.25
C LEU A 491 10.03 -26.17 -9.22
N ASN A 492 8.80 -25.83 -9.58
CA ASN A 492 7.77 -25.32 -8.70
C ASN A 492 6.57 -26.28 -8.75
N VAL A 493 6.06 -26.70 -7.60
CA VAL A 493 4.82 -27.47 -7.46
C VAL A 493 3.91 -26.71 -6.50
N VAL A 494 2.64 -26.57 -6.85
CA VAL A 494 1.64 -25.84 -6.06
C VAL A 494 0.39 -26.69 -5.91
N ALA A 495 -0.02 -26.96 -4.67
CA ALA A 495 -1.35 -27.39 -4.30
C ALA A 495 -2.14 -26.17 -3.81
N LEU A 496 -3.36 -25.99 -4.33
CA LEU A 496 -4.20 -24.83 -4.06
C LEU A 496 -5.64 -25.28 -3.80
N GLY A 497 -6.22 -24.87 -2.68
CA GLY A 497 -7.66 -24.83 -2.48
C GLY A 497 -8.11 -23.37 -2.47
N GLN A 498 -9.03 -22.99 -3.35
CA GLN A 498 -9.50 -21.60 -3.49
C GLN A 498 -11.03 -21.56 -3.64
N GLN A 499 -11.68 -20.68 -2.87
CA GLN A 499 -13.05 -20.24 -3.10
C GLN A 499 -13.18 -18.74 -2.76
N PHE A 500 -14.37 -18.19 -3.02
CA PHE A 500 -14.71 -16.81 -2.67
C PHE A 500 -16.04 -16.75 -1.90
N GLN A 501 -16.18 -15.80 -0.98
CA GLN A 501 -17.48 -15.26 -0.60
C GLN A 501 -17.75 -14.06 -1.52
N THR A 502 -18.68 -14.22 -2.46
CA THR A 502 -19.13 -13.15 -3.35
C THR A 502 -20.24 -12.36 -2.68
N ILE A 503 -19.94 -11.11 -2.37
CA ILE A 503 -20.81 -10.13 -1.73
C ILE A 503 -21.87 -9.69 -2.73
N GLN A 504 -23.14 -9.97 -2.43
CA GLN A 504 -24.27 -9.63 -3.30
C GLN A 504 -24.88 -8.26 -2.97
N ASP A 505 -25.23 -7.48 -3.99
CA ASP A 505 -26.21 -6.39 -3.85
C ASP A 505 -27.52 -6.83 -4.54
N PRO A 506 -28.68 -6.91 -3.85
CA PRO A 506 -29.94 -7.33 -4.45
C PRO A 506 -30.41 -6.51 -5.65
N LEU A 507 -29.86 -5.29 -5.84
CA LEU A 507 -30.14 -4.44 -7.00
C LEU A 507 -29.19 -4.69 -8.20
N ALA A 508 -28.10 -5.44 -7.99
CA ALA A 508 -27.08 -5.75 -8.98
C ALA A 508 -26.37 -7.08 -8.61
N PRO A 509 -27.05 -8.23 -8.75
CA PRO A 509 -26.49 -9.54 -8.37
C PRO A 509 -25.27 -9.88 -9.23
N VAL A 510 -24.26 -10.50 -8.62
CA VAL A 510 -22.98 -10.82 -9.25
C VAL A 510 -22.76 -12.33 -9.25
N THR A 511 -22.53 -12.91 -10.43
CA THR A 511 -22.17 -14.33 -10.57
C THR A 511 -20.89 -14.63 -9.78
N ALA A 512 -20.94 -15.66 -8.92
CA ALA A 512 -19.79 -16.03 -8.11
C ALA A 512 -18.65 -16.61 -8.99
N PRO A 513 -17.37 -16.38 -8.66
CA PRO A 513 -16.28 -17.09 -9.30
C PRO A 513 -16.31 -18.59 -8.99
N TYR A 514 -15.81 -19.40 -9.92
CA TYR A 514 -15.60 -20.84 -9.69
C TYR A 514 -14.69 -21.11 -8.50
N LYS A 515 -15.06 -22.10 -7.69
CA LYS A 515 -14.18 -22.69 -6.68
C LYS A 515 -13.20 -23.64 -7.36
N ARG A 516 -11.97 -23.71 -6.85
CA ARG A 516 -10.86 -24.53 -7.38
C ARG A 516 -10.39 -25.44 -6.24
N LEU A 517 -10.96 -26.63 -6.15
CA LEU A 517 -10.97 -27.45 -4.92
C LEU A 517 -10.63 -28.94 -5.17
N PRO A 518 -9.35 -29.30 -5.33
CA PRO A 518 -8.17 -28.43 -5.44
C PRO A 518 -7.69 -28.21 -6.89
N GLN A 519 -6.76 -27.27 -7.06
CA GLN A 519 -5.78 -27.28 -8.16
C GLN A 519 -4.48 -27.93 -7.68
N PHE A 520 -3.87 -28.74 -8.53
CA PHE A 520 -2.46 -29.09 -8.48
C PHE A 520 -1.78 -28.56 -9.75
N GLN A 521 -0.70 -27.80 -9.61
CA GLN A 521 0.09 -27.26 -10.71
C GLN A 521 1.57 -27.64 -10.54
N VAL A 522 2.21 -27.98 -11.66
CA VAL A 522 3.65 -28.23 -11.77
C VAL A 522 4.19 -27.31 -12.86
N THR A 523 5.18 -26.50 -12.49
CA THR A 523 5.91 -25.60 -13.39
C THR A 523 7.38 -25.99 -13.36
N ILE A 524 7.94 -26.30 -14.53
CA ILE A 524 9.37 -26.59 -14.71
C ILE A 524 9.93 -25.59 -15.70
N ASN A 525 10.96 -24.85 -15.31
CA ASN A 525 11.71 -23.97 -16.20
C ASN A 525 13.17 -24.42 -16.17
N LYS A 526 13.75 -24.73 -17.31
CA LYS A 526 15.11 -25.26 -17.41
C LYS A 526 15.84 -24.62 -18.60
N PRO A 527 16.57 -23.50 -18.35
CA PRO A 527 17.25 -22.76 -19.39
C PRO A 527 18.55 -23.43 -19.85
N GLU A 528 19.06 -22.96 -20.99
CA GLU A 528 20.38 -23.27 -21.56
C GLU A 528 20.66 -24.75 -21.89
N ILE A 529 19.64 -25.61 -22.02
CA ILE A 529 19.82 -26.98 -22.55
C ILE A 529 20.14 -26.88 -24.05
N LEU A 530 21.41 -27.11 -24.41
CA LEU A 530 21.91 -26.96 -25.78
C LEU A 530 21.66 -25.55 -26.37
N GLY A 531 21.62 -24.54 -25.50
CA GLY A 531 21.26 -23.15 -25.85
C GLY A 531 19.76 -22.86 -25.96
N ALA A 532 18.89 -23.86 -25.72
CA ALA A 532 17.44 -23.69 -25.65
C ALA A 532 16.92 -23.72 -24.21
N ASP A 533 15.83 -23.00 -23.95
CA ASP A 533 15.12 -23.03 -22.68
C ASP A 533 13.90 -23.94 -22.79
N LEU A 534 13.85 -24.97 -21.95
CA LEU A 534 12.72 -25.90 -21.85
C LEU A 534 11.79 -25.45 -20.72
N ASN A 535 10.52 -25.22 -21.04
CA ASN A 535 9.51 -24.79 -20.07
C ASN A 535 8.28 -25.71 -20.15
N LEU A 536 7.79 -26.19 -19.02
CA LEU A 536 6.57 -27.01 -18.92
C LEU A 536 5.66 -26.45 -17.84
N VAL A 537 4.42 -26.12 -18.23
CA VAL A 537 3.30 -25.92 -17.30
C VAL A 537 2.36 -27.11 -17.41
N SER A 538 2.05 -27.74 -16.29
CA SER A 538 1.06 -28.81 -16.19
C SER A 538 0.15 -28.55 -15.01
N SER A 539 -1.16 -28.78 -15.15
CA SER A 539 -2.09 -28.65 -14.02
C SER A 539 -3.30 -29.57 -14.13
N TRP A 540 -3.71 -30.13 -13.00
CA TRP A 540 -5.03 -30.71 -12.79
C TRP A 540 -5.83 -29.76 -11.89
N THR A 541 -7.13 -29.57 -12.14
CA THR A 541 -7.99 -28.71 -11.30
C THR A 541 -9.41 -29.23 -11.28
N ASN A 542 -9.97 -29.43 -10.09
CA ASN A 542 -11.40 -29.58 -9.88
C ASN A 542 -12.06 -28.19 -9.78
N PHE A 543 -13.09 -27.95 -10.58
CA PHE A 543 -13.89 -26.74 -10.62
C PHE A 543 -15.31 -27.00 -10.12
N SER A 544 -15.77 -26.17 -9.19
CA SER A 544 -17.10 -26.28 -8.58
C SER A 544 -17.80 -24.91 -8.47
N HIS A 545 -19.08 -24.86 -8.82
CA HIS A 545 -19.96 -23.70 -8.75
C HIS A 545 -21.40 -24.13 -8.37
N PRO A 546 -22.16 -23.33 -7.62
CA PRO A 546 -23.52 -23.71 -7.18
C PRO A 546 -24.57 -23.79 -8.30
N THR A 547 -24.39 -23.07 -9.42
CA THR A 547 -25.41 -22.92 -10.48
C THR A 547 -24.87 -23.02 -11.91
N LEU A 548 -23.63 -23.52 -12.10
CA LEU A 548 -23.01 -23.66 -13.42
C LEU A 548 -22.37 -25.06 -13.52
N ILE A 549 -21.99 -25.47 -14.73
CA ILE A 549 -21.32 -26.75 -15.01
C ILE A 549 -20.10 -26.97 -14.11
N ASN A 550 -19.99 -28.17 -13.55
CA ASN A 550 -18.87 -28.62 -12.72
C ASN A 550 -18.00 -29.63 -13.48
N GLY A 551 -16.76 -29.82 -13.02
CA GLY A 551 -15.89 -30.85 -13.57
C GLY A 551 -14.41 -30.62 -13.28
N ASN A 552 -13.57 -31.47 -13.87
CA ASN A 552 -12.12 -31.45 -13.73
C ASN A 552 -11.46 -31.07 -15.06
N ARG A 553 -10.36 -30.31 -15.02
CA ARG A 553 -9.55 -29.97 -16.19
C ARG A 553 -8.10 -30.40 -16.00
N VAL A 554 -7.53 -31.03 -17.02
CA VAL A 554 -6.09 -31.25 -17.18
C VAL A 554 -5.55 -30.30 -18.25
N VAL A 555 -4.46 -29.61 -17.96
CA VAL A 555 -3.67 -28.79 -18.90
C VAL A 555 -2.26 -29.35 -18.94
N PHE A 556 -1.68 -29.46 -20.13
CA PHE A 556 -0.29 -29.86 -20.34
C PHE A 556 0.30 -29.01 -21.48
N PHE A 557 1.26 -28.15 -21.15
CA PHE A 557 1.86 -27.18 -22.06
C PHE A 557 3.40 -27.17 -21.93
N PRO A 558 4.08 -28.14 -22.58
CA PRO A 558 5.50 -28.03 -22.88
C PRO A 558 5.75 -26.98 -23.97
N SER A 559 6.85 -26.24 -23.82
CA SER A 559 7.37 -25.30 -24.80
C SER A 559 8.91 -25.21 -24.76
N ILE A 560 9.49 -24.80 -25.88
CA ILE A 560 10.92 -24.67 -26.12
C ILE A 560 11.16 -23.32 -26.79
N SER A 561 12.06 -22.51 -26.23
CA SER A 561 12.52 -21.24 -26.82
C SER A 561 14.03 -21.24 -27.03
N TYR A 562 14.52 -20.56 -28.06
CA TYR A 562 15.96 -20.47 -28.37
C TYR A 562 16.41 -19.00 -28.46
N PRO A 563 16.84 -18.39 -27.35
CA PRO A 563 17.10 -16.95 -27.28
C PRO A 563 18.46 -16.57 -27.90
N MET A 564 18.46 -16.19 -29.18
CA MET A 564 19.64 -15.67 -29.88
C MET A 564 19.84 -14.20 -29.50
N ARG A 565 20.94 -13.86 -28.83
CA ARG A 565 21.20 -12.49 -28.31
C ARG A 565 22.51 -11.92 -28.83
N SER A 566 22.53 -10.60 -29.01
CA SER A 566 23.70 -9.80 -29.39
C SER A 566 23.71 -8.49 -28.59
N ALA A 567 24.76 -7.68 -28.71
CA ALA A 567 24.85 -6.38 -28.04
C ALA A 567 23.83 -5.33 -28.54
N PHE A 568 23.27 -5.50 -29.74
CA PHE A 568 22.38 -4.53 -30.40
C PHE A 568 20.95 -5.06 -30.64
N GLY A 569 20.62 -6.26 -30.16
CA GLY A 569 19.33 -6.88 -30.42
C GLY A 569 19.28 -8.38 -30.16
N TYR A 570 18.07 -8.96 -30.28
CA TYR A 570 17.81 -10.38 -30.05
C TYR A 570 16.75 -10.94 -31.01
N ILE A 571 16.75 -12.26 -31.17
CA ILE A 571 15.72 -13.04 -31.86
C ILE A 571 15.45 -14.31 -31.03
N THR A 572 14.21 -14.53 -30.63
CA THR A 572 13.77 -15.66 -29.81
C THR A 572 12.58 -16.37 -30.48
N PRO A 573 12.82 -17.36 -31.36
CA PRO A 573 11.79 -18.33 -31.74
C PRO A 573 11.37 -19.18 -30.54
N LYS A 574 10.09 -19.51 -30.48
CA LYS A 574 9.51 -20.42 -29.49
C LYS A 574 8.40 -21.29 -30.10
N VAL A 575 8.35 -22.54 -29.67
CA VAL A 575 7.33 -23.52 -30.02
C VAL A 575 6.78 -24.16 -28.76
N GLY A 576 5.47 -24.42 -28.70
CA GLY A 576 4.84 -25.20 -27.64
C GLY A 576 3.62 -25.98 -28.14
N ILE A 577 3.14 -26.91 -27.32
CA ILE A 577 1.94 -27.71 -27.61
C ILE A 577 1.01 -27.63 -26.41
N HIS A 578 -0.05 -26.84 -26.52
CA HIS A 578 -1.02 -26.66 -25.46
C HIS A 578 -2.12 -27.72 -25.57
N HIS A 579 -2.00 -28.78 -24.77
CA HIS A 579 -3.04 -29.79 -24.60
C HIS A 579 -3.97 -29.45 -23.43
N THR A 580 -5.25 -29.74 -23.58
CA THR A 580 -6.28 -29.56 -22.56
C THR A 580 -7.31 -30.68 -22.68
N ARG A 581 -7.67 -31.28 -21.55
CA ARG A 581 -8.73 -32.29 -21.44
C ARG A 581 -9.66 -31.95 -20.29
N TYR A 582 -10.95 -32.10 -20.55
CA TYR A 582 -12.01 -31.91 -19.57
C TYR A 582 -12.61 -33.24 -19.15
N TYR A 583 -13.12 -33.29 -17.92
CA TYR A 583 -13.93 -34.37 -17.39
C TYR A 583 -15.13 -33.72 -16.69
N LEU A 584 -16.30 -33.77 -17.31
CA LEU A 584 -17.44 -32.93 -16.96
C LEU A 584 -18.57 -33.76 -16.33
N ASP A 585 -19.33 -33.14 -15.44
CA ASP A 585 -20.44 -33.83 -14.76
C ASP A 585 -21.60 -34.08 -15.75
N ALA A 586 -22.17 -35.29 -15.70
CA ALA A 586 -23.06 -35.81 -16.73
C ALA A 586 -24.31 -34.93 -16.98
N GLY A 587 -24.73 -34.85 -18.25
CA GLY A 587 -25.94 -34.13 -18.67
C GLY A 587 -25.81 -32.61 -18.77
N THR A 588 -24.64 -32.02 -18.49
CA THR A 588 -24.44 -30.55 -18.47
C THR A 588 -23.61 -29.99 -19.63
N GLY A 589 -22.99 -30.83 -20.46
CA GLY A 589 -22.13 -30.44 -21.57
C GLY A 589 -21.71 -31.64 -22.44
N PRO A 590 -20.82 -31.45 -23.43
CA PRO A 590 -20.31 -32.54 -24.25
C PRO A 590 -19.42 -33.50 -23.46
N ASP A 591 -19.36 -34.77 -23.85
CA ASP A 591 -18.57 -35.79 -23.18
C ASP A 591 -17.06 -35.52 -23.23
N ASN A 592 -16.49 -35.21 -22.07
CA ASN A 592 -15.05 -35.20 -21.79
C ASN A 592 -14.16 -34.55 -22.88
N PRO A 593 -14.45 -33.33 -23.35
CA PRO A 593 -13.85 -32.76 -24.56
C PRO A 593 -12.33 -32.55 -24.43
N THR A 594 -11.65 -32.53 -25.57
CA THR A 594 -10.20 -32.33 -25.66
C THR A 594 -9.84 -31.26 -26.68
N ARG A 595 -8.72 -30.56 -26.44
CA ARG A 595 -8.16 -29.55 -27.34
C ARG A 595 -6.65 -29.68 -27.34
N THR A 596 -6.04 -29.76 -28.52
CA THR A 596 -4.59 -29.70 -28.71
C THR A 596 -4.26 -28.62 -29.73
N LEU A 597 -3.43 -27.66 -29.33
CA LEU A 597 -3.01 -26.52 -30.15
C LEU A 597 -1.48 -26.44 -30.19
N PRO A 598 -0.82 -26.57 -31.35
CA PRO A 598 0.55 -26.09 -31.49
C PRO A 598 0.52 -24.56 -31.44
N LEU A 599 1.50 -23.98 -30.73
CA LEU A 599 1.64 -22.56 -30.53
C LEU A 599 3.05 -22.18 -30.96
N LEU A 600 3.15 -21.23 -31.88
CA LEU A 600 4.41 -20.72 -32.42
C LEU A 600 4.48 -19.21 -32.20
N SER A 601 5.61 -18.75 -31.69
CA SER A 601 5.91 -17.33 -31.58
C SER A 601 7.35 -17.03 -31.99
N LEU A 602 7.58 -15.82 -32.49
CA LEU A 602 8.90 -15.31 -32.83
C LEU A 602 8.97 -13.87 -32.34
N ASP A 603 9.75 -13.65 -31.29
CA ASP A 603 10.02 -12.31 -30.77
C ASP A 603 11.38 -11.83 -31.24
N SER A 604 11.47 -10.59 -31.69
CA SER A 604 12.72 -10.01 -32.17
C SER A 604 12.75 -8.51 -31.94
N SER A 605 13.89 -7.98 -31.49
CA SER A 605 14.06 -6.55 -31.25
C SER A 605 15.48 -6.12 -31.61
N LEU A 606 15.60 -4.90 -32.14
CA LEU A 606 16.87 -4.19 -32.24
C LEU A 606 16.89 -3.04 -31.23
N MET A 607 18.07 -2.52 -30.94
CA MET A 607 18.28 -1.33 -30.12
C MET A 607 19.33 -0.45 -30.80
N PHE A 608 18.91 0.75 -31.21
CA PHE A 608 19.78 1.79 -31.77
C PHE A 608 19.94 2.90 -30.75
N GLU A 609 21.14 3.44 -30.59
CA GLU A 609 21.42 4.57 -29.69
C GLU A 609 21.98 5.77 -30.45
N ARG A 610 21.63 6.98 -30.00
CA ARG A 610 22.28 8.22 -30.45
C ARG A 610 22.31 9.27 -29.35
N GLN A 611 23.36 10.09 -29.33
CA GLN A 611 23.36 11.32 -28.53
C GLN A 611 22.55 12.41 -29.23
N MET A 612 21.85 13.24 -28.47
CA MET A 612 21.10 14.40 -28.95
C MET A 612 21.07 15.52 -27.91
N GLN A 613 20.62 16.70 -28.34
CA GLN A 613 20.29 17.82 -27.47
C GLN A 613 18.84 18.25 -27.73
N LEU A 614 18.09 18.53 -26.66
CA LEU A 614 16.70 18.95 -26.71
C LEU A 614 16.43 19.92 -25.56
N GLY A 615 15.91 21.12 -25.85
CA GLY A 615 15.64 22.13 -24.81
C GLY A 615 16.88 22.66 -24.07
N GLY A 616 18.09 22.43 -24.58
CA GLY A 616 19.36 22.73 -23.91
C GLY A 616 19.91 21.58 -23.04
N GLU A 617 19.12 20.54 -22.78
CA GLU A 617 19.56 19.33 -22.09
C GLU A 617 20.17 18.32 -23.08
N ARG A 618 21.11 17.50 -22.59
CA ARG A 618 21.72 16.39 -23.35
C ARG A 618 21.02 15.08 -23.02
N PHE A 619 20.75 14.27 -24.04
CA PHE A 619 20.12 12.96 -23.89
C PHE A 619 20.82 11.90 -24.75
N THR A 620 20.84 10.67 -24.24
CA THR A 620 20.97 9.46 -25.07
C THR A 620 19.56 9.04 -25.47
N GLN A 621 19.28 9.02 -26.76
CA GLN A 621 18.05 8.44 -27.30
C GLN A 621 18.27 6.95 -27.57
N THR A 622 17.37 6.09 -27.10
CA THR A 622 17.22 4.74 -27.67
C THR A 622 16.11 4.76 -28.74
N LEU A 623 16.24 3.91 -29.75
CA LEU A 623 15.17 3.56 -30.68
C LEU A 623 15.14 2.04 -30.81
N GLU A 624 14.03 1.44 -30.37
CA GLU A 624 13.87 0.00 -30.21
C GLU A 624 12.68 -0.48 -31.04
N PRO A 625 12.89 -0.81 -32.34
CA PRO A 625 11.90 -1.52 -33.13
C PRO A 625 11.87 -2.99 -32.72
N ARG A 626 10.68 -3.49 -32.42
CA ARG A 626 10.38 -4.87 -32.03
C ARG A 626 9.30 -5.44 -32.95
N LEU A 627 9.52 -6.67 -33.39
CA LEU A 627 8.63 -7.43 -34.26
C LEU A 627 8.30 -8.76 -33.58
N PHE A 628 7.01 -8.97 -33.33
CA PHE A 628 6.50 -10.15 -32.62
C PHE A 628 5.43 -10.86 -33.45
N TYR A 629 5.73 -12.07 -33.92
CA TYR A 629 4.80 -12.91 -34.68
C TYR A 629 4.21 -14.01 -33.80
N VAL A 630 2.91 -14.27 -33.95
CA VAL A 630 2.20 -15.37 -33.26
C VAL A 630 1.33 -16.15 -34.25
N TYR A 631 1.46 -17.48 -34.21
CA TYR A 631 0.60 -18.41 -34.92
C TYR A 631 0.02 -19.48 -33.98
N VAL A 632 -1.31 -19.57 -33.96
CA VAL A 632 -2.11 -20.59 -33.28
C VAL A 632 -3.25 -21.00 -34.22
N PRO A 633 -3.36 -22.27 -34.64
CA PRO A 633 -4.41 -22.70 -35.56
C PRO A 633 -5.77 -22.69 -34.87
N TYR A 634 -6.82 -22.41 -35.63
CA TYR A 634 -8.19 -22.47 -35.11
C TYR A 634 -8.63 -23.89 -34.81
N ARG A 635 -9.22 -24.05 -33.63
CA ARG A 635 -10.11 -25.15 -33.24
C ARG A 635 -11.34 -24.50 -32.63
N ASN A 636 -12.54 -24.98 -32.96
CA ASN A 636 -13.76 -24.55 -32.29
C ASN A 636 -13.64 -24.81 -30.76
N GLN A 637 -14.06 -23.85 -29.95
CA GLN A 637 -13.98 -23.90 -28.48
C GLN A 637 -15.31 -23.50 -27.84
N ASP A 638 -16.37 -23.40 -28.64
CA ASP A 638 -17.65 -22.79 -28.26
C ASP A 638 -18.39 -23.71 -27.28
N ASN A 639 -18.26 -25.02 -27.50
CA ASN A 639 -18.79 -26.09 -26.65
C ASN A 639 -17.87 -26.45 -25.46
N LEU A 640 -16.75 -25.73 -25.24
CA LEU A 640 -15.94 -25.92 -24.02
C LEU A 640 -16.50 -25.06 -22.88
N PRO A 641 -16.53 -25.55 -21.63
CA PRO A 641 -16.87 -24.69 -20.49
C PRO A 641 -15.86 -23.54 -20.33
N ASN A 642 -16.20 -22.55 -19.52
CA ASN A 642 -15.28 -21.51 -19.10
C ASN A 642 -15.25 -21.42 -17.57
N PHE A 643 -14.13 -21.82 -16.97
CA PHE A 643 -13.91 -21.82 -15.53
C PHE A 643 -12.97 -20.69 -15.09
N ASP A 644 -11.88 -20.42 -15.83
CA ASP A 644 -10.86 -19.43 -15.46
C ASP A 644 -10.33 -18.51 -16.58
N SER A 645 -10.94 -18.50 -17.78
CA SER A 645 -10.59 -17.56 -18.85
C SER A 645 -11.46 -16.30 -18.86
N GLY A 646 -10.86 -15.17 -18.53
CA GLY A 646 -11.33 -13.82 -18.84
C GLY A 646 -10.50 -13.19 -19.96
N LYS A 647 -11.01 -12.12 -20.58
CA LYS A 647 -10.28 -11.29 -21.54
C LYS A 647 -9.28 -10.42 -20.79
N THR A 648 -8.00 -10.41 -21.18
CA THR A 648 -7.04 -9.49 -20.59
C THR A 648 -7.20 -8.08 -21.15
N ASP A 649 -6.90 -7.08 -20.33
CA ASP A 649 -7.03 -5.67 -20.70
C ASP A 649 -6.00 -5.30 -21.76
N PHE A 650 -6.45 -4.68 -22.86
CA PHE A 650 -5.57 -4.36 -23.97
C PHE A 650 -4.53 -3.31 -23.56
N SER A 651 -3.27 -3.61 -23.86
CA SER A 651 -2.11 -2.82 -23.45
C SER A 651 -0.91 -3.14 -24.34
N PHE A 652 0.11 -2.29 -24.33
CA PHE A 652 1.34 -2.49 -25.10
C PHE A 652 2.04 -3.83 -24.76
N ALA A 653 1.97 -4.27 -23.50
CA ALA A 653 2.45 -5.59 -23.08
C ALA A 653 1.57 -6.72 -23.63
N GLN A 654 0.24 -6.59 -23.57
CA GLN A 654 -0.71 -7.58 -24.08
C GLN A 654 -0.61 -7.76 -25.61
N MET A 655 -0.30 -6.71 -26.37
CA MET A 655 -0.02 -6.84 -27.82
C MET A 655 1.18 -7.76 -28.14
N LEU A 656 2.02 -8.05 -27.14
CA LEU A 656 3.23 -8.85 -27.22
C LEU A 656 3.11 -10.18 -26.45
N THR A 657 1.88 -10.66 -26.18
CA THR A 657 1.59 -11.98 -25.63
C THR A 657 1.07 -12.97 -26.67
N GLU A 658 1.28 -14.26 -26.40
CA GLU A 658 0.83 -15.37 -27.25
C GLU A 658 -0.67 -15.65 -27.15
N ASN A 659 -1.26 -15.40 -25.97
CA ASN A 659 -2.69 -15.51 -25.70
C ASN A 659 -3.24 -14.20 -25.11
N ARG A 660 -4.48 -13.86 -25.47
CA ARG A 660 -5.24 -12.67 -25.01
C ARG A 660 -6.24 -12.97 -23.88
N PHE A 661 -6.23 -14.19 -23.37
CA PHE A 661 -7.12 -14.66 -22.33
C PHE A 661 -6.30 -15.14 -21.12
N SER A 662 -6.83 -14.95 -19.92
CA SER A 662 -6.31 -15.60 -18.70
C SER A 662 -6.61 -17.10 -18.71
N GLY A 663 -6.07 -17.83 -17.73
CA GLY A 663 -6.45 -19.21 -17.48
C GLY A 663 -6.09 -20.15 -18.62
N SER A 664 -6.93 -21.16 -18.87
CA SER A 664 -6.69 -22.12 -19.95
C SER A 664 -7.95 -22.62 -20.67
N ASP A 665 -9.10 -21.99 -20.50
CA ASP A 665 -10.34 -22.43 -21.17
C ASP A 665 -10.55 -21.81 -22.55
N ARG A 666 -10.00 -20.63 -22.81
CA ARG A 666 -9.95 -20.03 -24.14
C ARG A 666 -8.50 -19.75 -24.54
N ILE A 667 -8.10 -20.29 -25.68
CA ILE A 667 -6.84 -19.98 -26.37
C ILE A 667 -7.20 -19.38 -27.72
N ASN A 668 -6.74 -18.16 -28.02
CA ASN A 668 -7.11 -17.49 -29.26
C ASN A 668 -6.57 -18.21 -30.51
N ASP A 669 -7.34 -18.20 -31.61
CA ASP A 669 -6.75 -18.44 -32.92
C ASP A 669 -5.97 -17.19 -33.36
N ALA A 670 -4.74 -17.40 -33.86
CA ALA A 670 -3.80 -16.35 -34.18
C ALA A 670 -3.07 -16.64 -35.49
N ASN A 671 -2.94 -15.62 -36.30
CA ASN A 671 -1.95 -15.53 -37.37
C ASN A 671 -1.70 -14.04 -37.57
N GLN A 672 -0.78 -13.47 -36.79
CA GLN A 672 -0.66 -12.02 -36.64
C GLN A 672 0.77 -11.58 -36.33
N VAL A 673 1.11 -10.38 -36.80
CA VAL A 673 2.36 -9.67 -36.48
C VAL A 673 2.01 -8.42 -35.68
N THR A 674 2.64 -8.26 -34.52
CA THR A 674 2.72 -6.98 -33.81
C THR A 674 4.01 -6.28 -34.23
N PHE A 675 3.86 -5.08 -34.77
CA PHE A 675 4.95 -4.11 -34.90
C PHE A 675 4.91 -3.20 -33.67
N ALA A 676 6.05 -3.03 -33.02
CA ALA A 676 6.20 -2.14 -31.87
C ALA A 676 7.45 -1.28 -32.05
N LEU A 677 7.38 -0.01 -31.65
CA LEU A 677 8.48 0.92 -31.67
C LEU A 677 8.50 1.68 -30.35
N THR A 678 9.59 1.50 -29.58
CA THR A 678 9.83 2.25 -28.34
C THR A 678 10.97 3.23 -28.56
N SER A 679 10.93 4.40 -27.93
CA SER A 679 12.06 5.32 -27.87
C SER A 679 12.16 5.94 -26.48
N ARG A 680 13.34 5.81 -25.86
CA ARG A 680 13.64 6.35 -24.53
C ARG A 680 14.56 7.55 -24.63
N PHE A 681 14.42 8.46 -23.68
CA PHE A 681 15.19 9.68 -23.54
C PHE A 681 15.91 9.61 -22.20
N ILE A 682 17.18 9.22 -22.23
CA ILE A 682 17.98 8.87 -21.05
C ILE A 682 18.99 9.99 -20.76
N GLU A 683 19.08 10.42 -19.50
CA GLU A 683 20.04 11.42 -19.03
C GLU A 683 21.46 10.84 -18.95
N PRO A 684 22.47 11.34 -19.73
CA PRO A 684 23.79 10.71 -19.81
C PRO A 684 24.64 10.79 -18.54
N GLY A 685 24.28 11.65 -17.58
CA GLY A 685 25.00 11.81 -16.31
C GLY A 685 24.45 10.98 -15.15
N SER A 686 23.16 10.63 -15.20
CA SER A 686 22.46 9.90 -14.14
C SER A 686 22.03 8.49 -14.56
N GLY A 687 21.96 8.21 -15.87
CA GLY A 687 21.38 6.97 -16.42
C GLY A 687 19.84 6.91 -16.38
N LYS A 688 19.17 8.01 -15.99
CA LYS A 688 17.74 8.05 -15.72
C LYS A 688 16.91 8.09 -17.01
N GLU A 689 15.98 7.15 -17.20
CA GLU A 689 14.94 7.23 -18.23
C GLU A 689 14.00 8.39 -17.88
N ARG A 690 14.17 9.53 -18.54
CA ARG A 690 13.40 10.75 -18.25
C ARG A 690 12.01 10.66 -18.86
N PHE A 691 11.90 10.29 -20.14
CA PHE A 691 10.63 9.92 -20.75
C PHE A 691 10.75 8.85 -21.84
N ARG A 692 9.63 8.21 -22.14
CA ARG A 692 9.48 7.13 -23.11
C ARG A 692 8.27 7.36 -24.01
N LEU A 693 8.49 7.23 -25.30
CA LEU A 693 7.46 7.15 -26.34
C LEU A 693 7.33 5.69 -26.79
N ALA A 694 6.11 5.21 -26.97
CA ALA A 694 5.85 3.89 -27.53
C ALA A 694 4.68 3.93 -28.52
N ALA A 695 4.82 3.24 -29.65
CA ALA A 695 3.77 3.04 -30.63
C ALA A 695 3.71 1.56 -31.02
N GLY A 696 2.50 0.99 -31.12
CA GLY A 696 2.29 -0.40 -31.48
C GLY A 696 1.13 -0.56 -32.44
N GLN A 697 1.26 -1.48 -33.40
CA GLN A 697 0.21 -1.84 -34.35
C GLN A 697 0.17 -3.36 -34.53
N GLN A 698 -1.01 -3.96 -34.38
CA GLN A 698 -1.18 -5.40 -34.54
C GLN A 698 -1.94 -5.74 -35.83
N LEU A 699 -1.24 -6.40 -36.76
CA LEU A 699 -1.78 -6.83 -38.06
C LEU A 699 -2.13 -8.32 -38.01
N SER A 700 -3.42 -8.65 -37.91
CA SER A 700 -3.91 -10.02 -38.09
C SER A 700 -4.12 -10.36 -39.58
N PHE A 701 -3.56 -11.49 -40.02
CA PHE A 701 -3.70 -12.01 -41.39
C PHE A 701 -5.00 -12.82 -41.60
N LYS A 702 -5.53 -13.39 -40.52
CA LYS A 702 -6.83 -14.08 -40.47
C LYS A 702 -7.70 -13.47 -39.38
N ASP A 703 -9.00 -13.57 -39.56
CA ASP A 703 -9.99 -12.99 -38.65
C ASP A 703 -10.10 -13.87 -37.38
N ARG A 704 -10.15 -13.20 -36.22
CA ARG A 704 -10.21 -13.84 -34.90
C ARG A 704 -11.61 -14.43 -34.69
N ARG A 705 -11.70 -15.73 -34.37
CA ARG A 705 -12.99 -16.44 -34.17
C ARG A 705 -13.25 -16.85 -32.73
N ILE A 706 -12.20 -17.08 -31.95
CA ILE A 706 -12.37 -17.48 -30.53
C ILE A 706 -12.64 -16.25 -29.67
N THR A 707 -13.87 -16.11 -29.19
CA THR A 707 -14.28 -15.11 -28.18
C THR A 707 -14.68 -15.78 -26.85
N LEU A 708 -14.97 -14.93 -25.86
CA LEU A 708 -15.68 -15.35 -24.64
C LEU A 708 -17.18 -15.13 -24.82
N ASP A 709 -17.55 -13.96 -25.33
CA ASP A 709 -18.93 -13.56 -25.58
C ASP A 709 -19.37 -14.02 -26.97
N THR A 710 -20.46 -14.80 -27.05
CA THR A 710 -21.05 -15.27 -28.30
C THR A 710 -22.50 -14.79 -28.44
N PRO A 711 -22.95 -14.41 -29.66
CA PRO A 711 -22.19 -14.25 -30.90
C PRO A 711 -21.54 -12.85 -31.00
N SER A 712 -20.24 -12.74 -30.73
CA SER A 712 -19.45 -11.56 -31.13
C SER A 712 -18.36 -11.97 -32.13
N THR A 713 -18.70 -11.98 -33.43
CA THR A 713 -17.68 -12.01 -34.49
C THR A 713 -16.95 -10.66 -34.51
N VAL A 714 -16.02 -10.46 -33.57
CA VAL A 714 -15.20 -9.24 -33.47
C VAL A 714 -14.50 -9.03 -34.81
N PRO A 715 -14.94 -8.07 -35.63
CA PRO A 715 -14.47 -7.97 -37.00
C PRO A 715 -13.00 -7.57 -36.98
N ARG A 716 -12.28 -7.94 -38.02
CA ARG A 716 -10.86 -7.61 -38.22
C ARG A 716 -10.61 -6.11 -38.07
N ARG A 717 -10.11 -5.72 -36.89
CA ARG A 717 -9.70 -4.37 -36.53
C ARG A 717 -8.21 -4.45 -36.16
N PRO A 718 -7.31 -3.82 -36.92
CA PRO A 718 -5.94 -3.60 -36.46
C PRO A 718 -6.01 -2.59 -35.31
N ASP A 719 -5.65 -3.03 -34.12
CA ASP A 719 -5.53 -2.17 -32.96
C ASP A 719 -4.20 -1.40 -33.07
N PHE A 720 -4.27 -0.07 -33.11
CA PHE A 720 -3.13 0.82 -32.92
C PHE A 720 -3.12 1.35 -31.49
N ILE A 721 -1.97 1.33 -30.82
CA ILE A 721 -1.77 1.97 -29.53
C ILE A 721 -0.62 2.99 -29.61
N GLY A 722 -0.81 4.16 -29.02
CA GLY A 722 0.25 5.10 -28.69
C GLY A 722 0.35 5.28 -27.19
N ALA A 723 1.56 5.47 -26.65
CA ALA A 723 1.79 5.78 -25.23
C ALA A 723 2.98 6.74 -25.03
N VAL A 724 2.86 7.59 -24.00
CA VAL A 724 3.84 8.59 -23.57
C VAL A 724 3.89 8.59 -22.04
N THR A 725 5.00 8.12 -21.48
CA THR A 725 5.20 7.95 -20.03
C THR A 725 6.49 8.64 -19.59
N GLY A 726 6.48 9.32 -18.44
CA GLY A 726 7.66 9.90 -17.80
C GLY A 726 7.58 11.41 -17.56
N PHE A 727 8.71 12.04 -17.31
CA PHE A 727 8.89 13.45 -17.00
C PHE A 727 9.10 14.28 -18.27
N ILE A 728 8.13 15.14 -18.59
CA ILE A 728 8.22 16.14 -19.67
C ILE A 728 9.17 17.26 -19.24
N THR A 729 9.12 17.64 -17.97
CA THR A 729 10.05 18.56 -17.29
C THR A 729 10.40 17.96 -15.92
N PRO A 730 11.38 18.48 -15.17
CA PRO A 730 11.69 17.99 -13.82
C PRO A 730 10.50 18.04 -12.85
N THR A 731 9.48 18.85 -13.16
CA THR A 731 8.30 19.09 -12.32
C THR A 731 6.99 18.60 -12.94
N ILE A 732 6.96 18.20 -14.22
CA ILE A 732 5.75 17.74 -14.92
C ILE A 732 5.98 16.32 -15.43
N SER A 733 5.17 15.37 -14.98
CA SER A 733 5.13 14.00 -15.52
C SER A 733 3.78 13.64 -16.13
N THR A 734 3.82 12.68 -17.07
CA THR A 734 2.66 12.11 -17.77
C THR A 734 2.70 10.59 -17.68
N ASP A 735 1.51 9.98 -17.62
CA ASP A 735 1.30 8.66 -18.19
C ASP A 735 0.04 8.72 -19.07
N SER A 736 0.22 8.68 -20.38
CA SER A 736 -0.85 8.87 -21.35
C SER A 736 -0.78 7.81 -22.44
N SER A 737 -1.89 7.13 -22.70
CA SER A 737 -2.03 6.11 -23.76
C SER A 737 -3.39 6.19 -24.45
N VAL A 738 -3.40 5.85 -25.75
CA VAL A 738 -4.60 5.85 -26.59
C VAL A 738 -4.61 4.62 -27.49
N GLN A 739 -5.73 3.91 -27.53
CA GLN A 739 -6.02 2.83 -28.47
C GLN A 739 -7.03 3.31 -29.52
N PHE A 740 -6.74 3.06 -30.79
CA PHE A 740 -7.62 3.35 -31.93
C PHE A 740 -7.93 2.09 -32.73
N ASP A 741 -9.19 1.97 -33.17
CA ASP A 741 -9.60 1.08 -34.25
C ASP A 741 -9.20 1.70 -35.60
N GLN A 742 -8.24 1.07 -36.30
CA GLN A 742 -7.76 1.58 -37.59
C GLN A 742 -8.84 1.56 -38.71
N LYS A 743 -9.89 0.74 -38.60
CA LYS A 743 -10.94 0.63 -39.64
C LYS A 743 -11.93 1.79 -39.62
N HIS A 744 -12.29 2.27 -38.43
CA HIS A 744 -13.29 3.34 -38.25
C HIS A 744 -12.67 4.65 -37.76
N PHE A 745 -11.37 4.66 -37.45
CA PHE A 745 -10.64 5.78 -36.82
C PHE A 745 -11.27 6.23 -35.49
N THR A 746 -11.93 5.30 -34.78
CA THR A 746 -12.51 5.55 -33.47
C THR A 746 -11.49 5.26 -32.37
N ALA A 747 -11.37 6.17 -31.40
CA ALA A 747 -10.70 5.86 -30.15
C ALA A 747 -11.54 4.85 -29.37
N GLU A 748 -10.95 3.74 -28.95
CA GLU A 748 -11.61 2.69 -28.16
C GLU A 748 -11.27 2.85 -26.67
N VAL A 749 -10.03 3.24 -26.37
CA VAL A 749 -9.55 3.56 -25.02
C VAL A 749 -8.71 4.83 -25.05
N VAL A 750 -8.96 5.76 -24.13
CA VAL A 750 -8.08 6.89 -23.82
C VAL A 750 -7.81 6.86 -22.32
N ARG A 751 -6.53 6.85 -21.93
CA ARG A 751 -6.09 6.97 -20.53
C ARG A 751 -5.03 8.04 -20.51
N SER A 752 -5.28 9.21 -19.92
CA SER A 752 -4.29 10.27 -19.79
C SER A 752 -4.21 10.71 -18.34
N GLY A 753 -3.00 10.78 -17.80
CA GLY A 753 -2.68 11.35 -16.51
C GLY A 753 -1.55 12.35 -16.66
N LEU A 754 -1.73 13.54 -16.10
CA LEU A 754 -0.73 14.60 -15.99
C LEU A 754 -0.54 14.94 -14.51
N SER A 755 0.70 15.14 -14.09
CA SER A 755 1.03 15.52 -12.71
C SER A 755 2.06 16.64 -12.70
N TYR A 756 1.78 17.69 -11.93
CA TYR A 756 2.67 18.80 -11.66
C TYR A 756 3.10 18.77 -10.20
N ARG A 757 4.41 18.63 -9.96
CA ARG A 757 5.07 18.51 -8.65
C ARG A 757 6.31 19.41 -8.60
N PRO A 758 6.17 20.72 -8.35
CA PRO A 758 7.32 21.62 -8.22
C PRO A 758 8.14 21.40 -6.95
N GLU A 759 7.53 20.95 -5.86
CA GLU A 759 8.17 20.71 -4.56
C GLU A 759 7.36 19.70 -3.73
N PRO A 760 7.95 19.04 -2.71
CA PRO A 760 7.20 18.27 -1.73
C PRO A 760 6.09 19.12 -1.08
N GLY A 761 4.86 18.61 -1.04
CA GLY A 761 3.70 19.34 -0.52
C GLY A 761 2.97 20.23 -1.51
N ARG A 762 3.44 20.32 -2.77
CA ARG A 762 2.71 20.92 -3.88
C ARG A 762 2.60 19.90 -5.01
N VAL A 763 1.43 19.29 -5.14
CA VAL A 763 1.08 18.41 -6.26
C VAL A 763 -0.30 18.76 -6.79
N VAL A 764 -0.42 18.82 -8.12
CA VAL A 764 -1.70 18.83 -8.84
C VAL A 764 -1.66 17.68 -9.84
N ASN A 765 -2.66 16.80 -9.81
CA ASN A 765 -2.86 15.75 -10.81
C ASN A 765 -4.15 16.02 -11.58
N PHE A 766 -4.11 15.80 -12.89
CA PHE A 766 -5.28 15.73 -13.76
C PHE A 766 -5.30 14.39 -14.48
N GLY A 767 -6.48 13.80 -14.64
CA GLY A 767 -6.68 12.49 -15.24
C GLY A 767 -7.95 12.48 -16.09
N TYR A 768 -7.85 11.84 -17.25
CA TYR A 768 -8.97 11.55 -18.13
C TYR A 768 -8.97 10.05 -18.47
N ARG A 769 -10.13 9.41 -18.33
CA ARG A 769 -10.31 8.01 -18.70
C ARG A 769 -11.57 7.86 -19.53
N PHE A 770 -11.42 7.21 -20.67
CA PHE A 770 -12.49 6.82 -21.56
C PHE A 770 -12.25 5.39 -22.03
N THR A 771 -13.26 4.54 -21.94
CA THR A 771 -13.35 3.26 -22.64
C THR A 771 -14.72 3.24 -23.29
N ARG A 772 -14.75 3.07 -24.61
CA ARG A 772 -15.98 3.07 -25.41
C ARG A 772 -17.03 2.15 -24.78
N ASP A 773 -18.24 2.69 -24.63
CA ASP A 773 -19.45 2.05 -24.10
C ASP A 773 -19.33 1.49 -22.65
N VAL A 774 -18.24 1.79 -21.92
CA VAL A 774 -17.97 1.26 -20.57
C VAL A 774 -17.73 2.37 -19.53
N LEU A 775 -16.93 3.39 -19.85
CA LEU A 775 -16.64 4.49 -18.91
C LEU A 775 -16.23 5.78 -19.64
N HIS A 776 -16.60 6.92 -19.07
CA HIS A 776 -16.13 8.23 -19.49
C HIS A 776 -16.07 9.15 -18.25
N GLN A 777 -14.87 9.49 -17.79
CA GLN A 777 -14.66 10.20 -16.53
C GLN A 777 -13.43 11.11 -16.53
N VAL A 778 -13.47 12.14 -15.69
CA VAL A 778 -12.32 12.98 -15.32
C VAL A 778 -12.01 12.83 -13.83
N ASP A 779 -10.74 12.92 -13.49
CA ASP A 779 -10.19 12.87 -12.14
C ASP A 779 -9.24 14.06 -11.94
N ALA A 780 -9.43 14.84 -10.89
CA ALA A 780 -8.53 15.92 -10.52
C ALA A 780 -8.21 15.80 -9.04
N SER A 781 -6.94 15.94 -8.65
CA SER A 781 -6.53 15.96 -7.25
C SER A 781 -5.43 16.97 -6.99
N SER A 782 -5.38 17.50 -5.76
CA SER A 782 -4.36 18.47 -5.36
C SER A 782 -4.04 18.38 -3.88
N GLN A 783 -2.74 18.43 -3.55
CA GLN A 783 -2.25 18.90 -2.25
C GLN A 783 -1.51 20.22 -2.52
N TRP A 784 -1.87 21.28 -1.79
CA TRP A 784 -1.24 22.58 -1.97
C TRP A 784 -0.92 23.26 -0.64
N ARG A 785 0.37 23.51 -0.40
CA ARG A 785 0.92 24.28 0.72
C ARG A 785 0.89 25.78 0.41
N TRP A 786 -0.09 26.48 0.96
CA TRP A 786 -0.32 27.92 0.78
C TRP A 786 0.61 28.78 1.64
N SER A 787 0.94 28.31 2.84
CA SER A 787 1.89 28.93 3.75
C SER A 787 2.68 27.86 4.51
N GLU A 788 3.57 28.27 5.40
CA GLU A 788 4.35 27.32 6.20
C GLU A 788 3.49 26.45 7.13
N ARG A 789 2.30 26.95 7.53
CA ARG A 789 1.38 26.27 8.44
C ARG A 789 0.15 25.69 7.73
N TRP A 790 -0.39 26.33 6.69
CA TRP A 790 -1.63 25.90 6.01
C TRP A 790 -1.40 25.12 4.72
N GLN A 791 -2.01 23.94 4.62
CA GLN A 791 -2.16 23.19 3.36
C GLN A 791 -3.61 22.73 3.14
N THR A 792 -4.04 22.64 1.89
CA THR A 792 -5.33 22.06 1.50
C THR A 792 -5.15 20.80 0.66
N VAL A 793 -6.09 19.87 0.80
CA VAL A 793 -6.17 18.63 0.05
C VAL A 793 -7.53 18.52 -0.64
N ALA A 794 -7.55 18.11 -1.91
CA ALA A 794 -8.77 18.00 -2.70
C ALA A 794 -8.72 16.85 -3.70
N ARG A 795 -9.88 16.24 -3.99
CA ARG A 795 -10.13 15.38 -5.15
C ARG A 795 -11.54 15.62 -5.72
N LEU A 796 -11.67 15.58 -7.04
CA LEU A 796 -12.93 15.45 -7.77
C LEU A 796 -12.78 14.39 -8.86
N ASN A 797 -13.53 13.30 -8.76
CA ASN A 797 -13.66 12.26 -9.76
C ASN A 797 -15.11 12.23 -10.25
N TYR A 798 -15.34 12.47 -11.54
CA TYR A 798 -16.65 12.76 -12.12
C TYR A 798 -16.91 11.92 -13.37
N SER A 799 -18.04 11.23 -13.41
CA SER A 799 -18.53 10.49 -14.57
C SER A 799 -19.19 11.47 -15.54
N LEU A 800 -18.55 11.69 -16.69
CA LEU A 800 -19.09 12.45 -17.82
C LEU A 800 -20.20 11.68 -18.54
N GLN A 801 -20.22 10.34 -18.42
CA GLN A 801 -21.28 9.49 -18.96
C GLN A 801 -22.57 9.58 -18.14
N ASP A 802 -22.46 9.53 -16.80
CA ASP A 802 -23.64 9.59 -15.91
C ASP A 802 -23.98 11.01 -15.43
N SER A 803 -23.16 12.00 -15.80
CA SER A 803 -23.22 13.39 -15.29
C SER A 803 -23.22 13.51 -13.75
N ARG A 804 -22.40 12.71 -13.05
CA ARG A 804 -22.36 12.65 -11.57
C ARG A 804 -20.96 12.55 -10.97
N ILE A 805 -20.82 13.05 -9.74
CA ILE A 805 -19.61 12.83 -8.91
C ILE A 805 -19.55 11.36 -8.50
N LEU A 806 -18.41 10.72 -8.71
CA LEU A 806 -18.10 9.35 -8.25
C LEU A 806 -17.39 9.39 -6.89
N GLU A 807 -16.39 10.27 -6.76
CA GLU A 807 -15.68 10.55 -5.51
C GLU A 807 -15.38 12.05 -5.42
N GLY A 808 -15.66 12.64 -4.27
CA GLY A 808 -15.25 14.00 -3.92
C GLY A 808 -14.52 13.97 -2.57
N LEU A 809 -13.39 14.68 -2.47
CA LEU A 809 -12.66 14.86 -1.23
C LEU A 809 -12.28 16.32 -1.09
N ALA A 810 -12.44 16.88 0.11
CA ALA A 810 -11.94 18.20 0.46
C ALA A 810 -11.42 18.17 1.90
N GLY A 811 -10.29 18.83 2.15
CA GLY A 811 -9.71 18.89 3.47
C GLY A 811 -8.71 20.03 3.65
N LEU A 812 -8.48 20.33 4.91
CA LEU A 812 -7.63 21.42 5.38
C LEU A 812 -6.75 20.85 6.49
N GLU A 813 -5.45 21.12 6.41
CA GLU A 813 -4.50 20.76 7.45
C GLU A 813 -3.73 21.99 7.93
N TYR A 814 -3.61 22.12 9.24
CA TYR A 814 -2.81 23.12 9.92
C TYR A 814 -1.65 22.44 10.63
N ASN A 815 -0.42 22.79 10.26
CA ASN A 815 0.81 22.28 10.83
C ASN A 815 1.46 23.38 11.68
N ALA A 816 1.49 23.19 13.01
CA ALA A 816 2.32 23.95 13.94
C ALA A 816 3.66 23.24 14.14
N CYS A 817 4.54 23.80 14.98
CA CYS A 817 5.85 23.21 15.27
C CYS A 817 5.75 21.87 16.01
N CYS A 818 4.84 21.77 16.99
CA CYS A 818 4.70 20.60 17.87
C CYS A 818 3.35 19.85 17.74
N TRP A 819 2.48 20.26 16.83
CA TRP A 819 1.23 19.57 16.54
C TRP A 819 0.76 19.82 15.11
N SER A 820 -0.11 18.96 14.59
CA SER A 820 -0.87 19.21 13.38
C SER A 820 -2.33 18.77 13.53
N LEU A 821 -3.24 19.48 12.86
CA LEU A 821 -4.67 19.20 12.85
C LEU A 821 -5.13 19.01 11.41
N ARG A 822 -5.73 17.86 11.11
CA ARG A 822 -6.25 17.49 9.79
C ARG A 822 -7.75 17.32 9.86
N PHE A 823 -8.48 18.05 9.02
CA PHE A 823 -9.90 17.86 8.80
C PHE A 823 -10.14 17.51 7.33
N VAL A 824 -10.79 16.37 7.07
CA VAL A 824 -11.04 15.86 5.72
C VAL A 824 -12.47 15.34 5.62
N VAL A 825 -13.19 15.77 4.59
CA VAL A 825 -14.52 15.24 4.23
C VAL A 825 -14.39 14.47 2.93
N GLN A 826 -14.92 13.25 2.89
CA GLN A 826 -14.98 12.40 1.70
C GLN A 826 -16.43 12.04 1.39
N HIS A 827 -16.82 12.22 0.13
CA HIS A 827 -18.11 11.86 -0.44
C HIS A 827 -17.90 10.81 -1.54
N LEU A 828 -18.71 9.75 -1.53
CA LEU A 828 -18.54 8.59 -2.42
C LEU A 828 -19.90 8.12 -2.94
N THR A 829 -20.03 7.98 -4.25
CA THR A 829 -21.23 7.42 -4.91
C THR A 829 -21.01 5.93 -5.16
N LEU A 830 -21.76 5.07 -4.48
CA LEU A 830 -21.72 3.62 -4.70
C LEU A 830 -22.47 3.25 -5.99
N ALA A 831 -22.19 2.06 -6.55
CA ALA A 831 -22.76 1.60 -7.81
C ALA A 831 -24.28 1.68 -7.87
N THR A 832 -24.97 1.30 -6.77
CA THR A 832 -26.43 1.36 -6.60
C THR A 832 -26.97 2.78 -6.31
N GLN A 833 -26.30 3.82 -6.83
CA GLN A 833 -26.58 5.26 -6.67
C GLN A 833 -26.64 5.78 -5.22
N ARG A 834 -26.42 4.93 -4.20
CA ARG A 834 -26.39 5.34 -2.80
C ARG A 834 -25.08 6.06 -2.47
N THR A 835 -25.18 7.34 -2.11
CA THR A 835 -24.04 8.11 -1.60
C THR A 835 -23.68 7.69 -0.18
N THR A 836 -22.39 7.74 0.16
CA THR A 836 -21.91 7.76 1.56
C THR A 836 -21.02 8.98 1.77
N THR A 837 -21.00 9.51 2.99
CA THR A 837 -20.18 10.66 3.35
C THR A 837 -19.57 10.43 4.73
N ALA A 838 -18.26 10.66 4.82
CA ALA A 838 -17.47 10.52 6.02
C ALA A 838 -16.72 11.82 6.30
N ALA A 839 -16.58 12.16 7.58
CA ALA A 839 -15.78 13.27 8.06
C ALA A 839 -14.73 12.73 9.03
N PHE A 840 -13.47 13.04 8.72
CA PHE A 840 -12.29 12.64 9.45
C PHE A 840 -11.71 13.88 10.16
N LEU A 841 -11.39 13.72 11.44
CA LEU A 841 -10.70 14.73 12.24
C LEU A 841 -9.57 14.04 12.98
N GLN A 842 -8.34 14.54 12.79
CA GLN A 842 -7.14 14.03 13.44
C GLN A 842 -6.35 15.18 14.07
N LEU A 843 -6.04 15.07 15.35
CA LEU A 843 -5.06 15.91 16.05
C LEU A 843 -3.82 15.07 16.33
N GLU A 844 -2.71 15.41 15.70
CA GLU A 844 -1.40 14.80 15.91
C GLU A 844 -0.54 15.70 16.80
N LEU A 845 -0.03 15.17 17.90
CA LEU A 845 0.92 15.84 18.78
C LEU A 845 2.32 15.28 18.47
N ASN A 846 3.17 16.12 17.88
CA ASN A 846 4.43 15.70 17.25
C ASN A 846 5.35 15.10 18.32
N GLY A 847 5.76 13.83 18.13
CA GLY A 847 6.58 13.08 19.07
C GLY A 847 5.83 12.38 20.22
N LEU A 848 4.50 12.57 20.34
CA LEU A 848 3.69 11.92 21.39
C LEU A 848 2.64 10.95 20.84
N MET A 849 1.61 11.44 20.14
CA MET A 849 0.45 10.61 19.75
C MET A 849 -0.42 11.21 18.64
N GLN A 850 -1.14 10.35 17.90
CA GLN A 850 -2.18 10.74 16.94
C GLN A 850 -3.56 10.41 17.50
N ILE A 851 -4.39 11.44 17.73
CA ILE A 851 -5.77 11.33 18.25
C ILE A 851 -6.75 11.54 17.10
N GLY A 852 -7.85 10.79 17.08
CA GLY A 852 -8.88 10.93 16.04
C GLY A 852 -8.68 10.02 14.83
N SER A 853 -9.59 10.09 13.86
CA SER A 853 -9.60 9.21 12.68
C SER A 853 -8.56 9.66 11.65
N ASN A 854 -7.51 8.86 11.49
CA ASN A 854 -6.40 9.13 10.58
C ASN A 854 -6.85 9.10 9.10
N PRO A 855 -6.79 10.23 8.36
CA PRO A 855 -7.20 10.29 6.96
C PRO A 855 -6.06 9.97 5.98
N LEU A 856 -4.83 9.76 6.44
CA LEU A 856 -3.62 9.72 5.59
C LEU A 856 -3.68 8.62 4.52
N GLN A 857 -4.19 7.43 4.84
CA GLN A 857 -4.39 6.36 3.85
C GLN A 857 -5.38 6.75 2.75
N VAL A 858 -6.40 7.56 3.09
CA VAL A 858 -7.36 8.09 2.11
C VAL A 858 -6.68 9.17 1.26
N LEU A 859 -5.92 10.09 1.87
CA LEU A 859 -5.21 11.15 1.14
C LEU A 859 -4.14 10.61 0.19
N GLN A 860 -3.27 9.72 0.66
CA GLN A 860 -2.21 9.06 -0.14
C GLN A 860 -2.79 8.29 -1.34
N ARG A 861 -3.95 7.64 -1.18
CA ARG A 861 -4.65 6.96 -2.28
C ARG A 861 -5.36 7.93 -3.22
N SER A 862 -5.93 9.01 -2.69
CA SER A 862 -6.77 9.97 -3.43
C SER A 862 -5.96 10.98 -4.23
N ILE A 863 -4.74 11.27 -3.77
CA ILE A 863 -3.87 12.33 -4.30
C ILE A 863 -2.49 11.70 -4.59
N PRO A 864 -2.27 11.13 -5.79
CA PRO A 864 -1.00 10.53 -6.15
C PRO A 864 0.18 11.49 -5.96
N GLY A 865 1.16 11.09 -5.15
CA GLY A 865 2.30 11.94 -4.77
C GLY A 865 2.03 12.91 -3.62
N TYR A 866 0.97 12.70 -2.83
CA TYR A 866 0.81 13.36 -1.52
C TYR A 866 1.99 13.04 -0.61
N THR A 867 2.54 14.06 0.03
CA THR A 867 3.65 13.95 1.00
C THR A 867 3.21 14.45 2.36
N LEU A 868 3.50 13.69 3.42
CA LEU A 868 3.31 14.18 4.79
C LEU A 868 4.31 15.32 5.07
N ILE A 869 3.82 16.42 5.65
CA ILE A 869 4.65 17.58 6.02
C ILE A 869 4.43 17.86 7.50
N GLY A 870 5.51 18.02 8.26
CA GLY A 870 5.46 18.35 9.69
C GLY A 870 6.03 17.28 10.63
N SER A 871 6.24 16.05 10.16
CA SER A 871 6.82 14.94 10.96
C SER A 871 8.36 15.03 11.12
N GLN A 872 8.88 16.23 11.39
CA GLN A 872 10.25 16.46 11.84
C GLN A 872 10.33 16.13 13.34
N GLY A 873 10.46 14.85 13.70
CA GLY A 873 10.60 14.41 15.09
C GLY A 873 10.31 12.94 15.36
N SER A 874 9.44 12.29 14.58
CA SER A 874 9.34 10.83 14.58
C SER A 874 10.52 10.26 13.79
N GLY A 875 11.47 9.62 14.48
CA GLY A 875 12.58 8.93 13.83
C GLY A 875 12.09 7.96 12.76
N VAL A 876 12.67 8.03 11.56
CA VAL A 876 12.26 7.23 10.41
C VAL A 876 12.49 5.75 10.74
N VAL A 877 11.40 4.99 10.90
CA VAL A 877 11.45 3.52 10.87
C VAL A 877 11.61 3.10 9.41
N GLU A 878 12.83 3.23 8.93
CA GLU A 878 13.26 2.71 7.64
C GLU A 878 13.11 1.17 7.69
N GLY A 879 12.29 0.62 6.79
CA GLY A 879 11.97 -0.82 6.79
C GLY A 879 10.51 -1.19 7.06
N VAL A 880 9.54 -0.43 6.51
CA VAL A 880 8.23 -0.98 6.13
C VAL A 880 7.89 -0.56 4.70
N GLN A 881 8.47 -1.28 3.75
CA GLN A 881 7.98 -1.46 2.37
C GLN A 881 7.83 -2.97 2.14
#